data_AF-A0AAU5DK42-F1
#
_entry.id   AF-A0AAU5DK42-F1
#
_cell.length_a   1.000
_cell.length_b   1.000
_cell.length_c   1.000
_cell.angle_alpha   90.00
_cell.angle_beta   90.00
_cell.angle_gamma   90.00
#
_symmetry.space_group_name_H-M   'P 1'
#
loop_
_entity.id
_entity.type
_entity.pdbx_description
1 polymer ?
#
loop_
_entity_poly.entity_id
_entity_poly.type
_entity_poly.pdbx_seq_one_letter_code
_entity_poly.pdbx_strand_id
1 'polypeptide(L)'
;MSVYINPRSTWAPYVDEEHRAHAAAPPDPTEQRAWTPQAGGVFIHHRGGGSAADLTTEEDCRRDIAEVYADWRGDGEADEDGVPPDICYNFLICMHGNIYEGRGYERGEANHEGYVDGLGRNAGFYSICSLMRSDDLADEDTLRSMRNLIEHLREEAPRPAGTQIRPHSFEYDTECPGNLHLYARPGTTIDPAASWRGVADIYVWAVQKWVNAAYDGVAPGYVRCPDFGYTGWSTVLSLTQGLQHELGISPTTQNYGPGTFAAVKNRNTLPGSEFNANLVRLYNSALWCKGYWTSRNLGVWTDESESALSDLYGDIGLSYGNLSQRNAMWPHVSKALMRMDQFRLVPTGDINIKNVQMWLNSRYVAGVGIPAMSLVPCDGIYSRDVQQGFMMSIQYELGIAPSAITGYFGPGTQAGLREKGSGSLTGHLRHQFRAACYFNSPTILPNGAPLMYRPEDIGTDTETSTHLEWVRSFQEFSQIPVTGTNDYTTWAQLLVSSGDTDRPATGCDCITEITAARGEALRASGYRIVGRYLDEHLPPSDPYYLGKALKPGEPQRIYDAGLRLYPIFQYNGTQLANFTYDKGYDQGKKAHAKSVEHGIGAGACIYFAVDYDAMDSEIESNILPYFNGVAAGLAELGNRYDFGVYGSRNVCIRVSHEGGARWSFVSGMSWGFSGNLGYPLPANWSFNQIREYEFQPGWGLDHNVWRSGGDPGVSAVS
;
A
#
# COMPACT_ATOMS: atom_id res chain seq x y z
N MET A 1 -24.69 5.79 10.48
CA MET A 1 -25.03 5.95 11.92
C MET A 1 -25.90 7.19 11.99
N SER A 2 -27.02 7.18 12.71
CA SER A 2 -27.91 8.34 12.78
C SER A 2 -27.16 9.55 13.35
N VAL A 3 -27.12 10.65 12.60
CA VAL A 3 -26.48 11.90 13.04
C VAL A 3 -27.34 12.56 14.11
N TYR A 4 -26.72 12.93 15.24
CA TYR A 4 -27.40 13.71 16.26
C TYR A 4 -27.15 15.20 16.01
N ILE A 5 -28.22 15.94 15.73
CA ILE A 5 -28.20 17.39 15.52
C ILE A 5 -28.83 18.04 16.75
N ASN A 6 -28.04 18.85 17.46
CA ASN A 6 -28.51 19.59 18.63
C ASN A 6 -29.53 20.64 18.18
N PRO A 7 -30.76 20.61 18.72
CA PRO A 7 -31.81 21.54 18.31
C PRO A 7 -31.49 22.96 18.77
N ARG A 8 -32.13 23.96 18.15
CA ARG A 8 -31.90 25.38 18.47
C ARG A 8 -32.05 25.73 19.96
N SER A 9 -32.89 24.99 20.68
CA SER A 9 -33.09 25.12 22.13
C SER A 9 -31.82 24.89 22.97
N THR A 10 -30.76 24.26 22.42
CA THR A 10 -29.51 24.04 23.17
C THR A 10 -28.62 25.26 23.21
N TRP A 11 -28.68 26.15 22.22
CA TRP A 11 -27.86 27.38 22.16
C TRP A 11 -28.67 28.66 22.41
N ALA A 12 -29.99 28.64 22.20
CA ALA A 12 -30.87 29.76 22.49
C ALA A 12 -30.76 30.37 23.91
N PRO A 13 -30.48 29.62 25.00
CA PRO A 13 -30.31 30.21 26.33
C PRO A 13 -29.19 31.25 26.45
N TYR A 14 -28.21 31.22 25.55
CA TYR A 14 -27.09 32.15 25.52
C TYR A 14 -27.37 33.44 24.73
N VAL A 15 -28.51 33.52 24.06
CA VAL A 15 -29.00 34.73 23.39
C VAL A 15 -29.62 35.68 24.43
N ASP A 16 -29.60 36.99 24.14
CA ASP A 16 -30.31 38.01 24.93
C ASP A 16 -31.78 37.64 25.16
N GLU A 17 -32.27 37.92 26.37
CA GLU A 17 -33.57 37.45 26.87
C GLU A 17 -34.74 37.80 25.93
N GLU A 18 -34.71 38.97 25.31
CA GLU A 18 -35.72 39.44 24.35
C GLU A 18 -35.85 38.54 23.12
N HIS A 19 -34.77 37.85 22.72
CA HIS A 19 -34.69 37.10 21.47
C HIS A 19 -34.65 35.58 21.67
N ARG A 20 -34.57 35.07 22.91
CA ARG A 20 -34.48 33.63 23.20
C ARG A 20 -35.64 32.82 22.63
N ALA A 21 -36.86 33.37 22.67
CA ALA A 21 -38.04 32.69 22.14
C ALA A 21 -37.94 32.47 20.63
N HIS A 22 -37.45 33.48 19.89
CA HIS A 22 -37.20 33.38 18.45
C HIS A 22 -36.02 32.45 18.16
N ALA A 23 -34.91 32.59 18.89
CA ALA A 23 -33.76 31.71 18.75
C ALA A 23 -34.12 30.23 18.95
N ALA A 24 -35.02 29.91 19.89
CA ALA A 24 -35.46 28.53 20.15
C ALA A 24 -36.57 28.03 19.21
N ALA A 25 -37.22 28.90 18.44
CA ALA A 25 -38.30 28.52 17.54
C ALA A 25 -37.77 27.78 16.29
N PRO A 26 -38.59 26.92 15.65
CA PRO A 26 -38.26 26.36 14.36
C PRO A 26 -37.99 27.45 13.31
N PRO A 27 -37.08 27.23 12.35
CA PRO A 27 -36.78 28.19 11.31
C PRO A 27 -37.96 28.36 10.34
N ASP A 28 -38.20 29.59 9.90
CA ASP A 28 -39.23 29.88 8.89
C ASP A 28 -38.81 29.35 7.50
N PRO A 29 -39.71 28.75 6.71
CA PRO A 29 -39.42 28.42 5.32
C PRO A 29 -39.34 29.69 4.45
N THR A 30 -38.61 29.66 3.34
CA THR A 30 -38.74 30.69 2.29
C THR A 30 -39.83 30.28 1.31
N GLU A 31 -40.86 31.10 1.14
CA GLU A 31 -41.94 30.87 0.16
C GLU A 31 -41.65 31.52 -1.20
N GLN A 32 -40.65 32.43 -1.26
CA GLN A 32 -40.35 33.23 -2.45
C GLN A 32 -39.22 32.65 -3.32
N ARG A 33 -38.34 31.82 -2.77
CA ARG A 33 -37.26 31.15 -3.51
C ARG A 33 -37.50 29.64 -3.59
N ALA A 34 -37.33 29.07 -4.78
CA ALA A 34 -37.37 27.61 -4.95
C ALA A 34 -36.19 26.97 -4.21
N TRP A 35 -36.46 26.17 -3.17
CA TRP A 35 -35.45 25.43 -2.43
C TRP A 35 -35.21 24.06 -3.05
N THR A 36 -34.09 23.91 -3.76
CA THR A 36 -33.72 22.72 -4.55
C THR A 36 -32.30 22.24 -4.26
N PRO A 37 -31.96 21.90 -3.00
CA PRO A 37 -30.61 21.46 -2.63
C PRO A 37 -30.18 20.19 -3.37
N GLN A 38 -31.11 19.38 -3.86
CA GLN A 38 -30.82 18.17 -4.64
C GLN A 38 -30.10 18.44 -5.97
N ALA A 39 -30.24 19.65 -6.53
CA ALA A 39 -29.57 20.05 -7.77
C ALA A 39 -28.13 20.54 -7.52
N GLY A 40 -27.82 20.96 -6.29
CA GLY A 40 -26.50 21.45 -5.89
C GLY A 40 -25.87 20.54 -4.85
N GLY A 41 -25.92 20.94 -3.58
CA GLY A 41 -25.32 20.19 -2.48
C GLY A 41 -25.06 21.05 -1.24
N VAL A 42 -23.79 21.18 -0.86
CA VAL A 42 -23.38 21.95 0.33
C VAL A 42 -22.30 22.99 0.01
N PHE A 43 -22.37 24.13 0.68
CA PHE A 43 -21.27 25.07 0.85
C PHE A 43 -20.69 24.95 2.26
N ILE A 44 -19.36 24.92 2.32
CA ILE A 44 -18.63 24.91 3.58
C ILE A 44 -18.19 26.33 3.92
N HIS A 45 -18.45 26.71 5.17
CA HIS A 45 -18.14 28.00 5.76
C HIS A 45 -17.27 27.84 7.01
N HIS A 46 -16.58 28.92 7.37
CA HIS A 46 -15.93 29.11 8.67
C HIS A 46 -16.61 30.28 9.39
N ARG A 47 -16.43 30.39 10.71
CA ARG A 47 -17.08 31.40 11.54
C ARG A 47 -16.54 32.82 11.31
N GLY A 48 -15.28 32.96 10.91
CA GLY A 48 -14.65 34.26 10.63
C GLY A 48 -13.12 34.23 10.72
N GLY A 49 -12.49 35.40 10.76
CA GLY A 49 -11.03 35.53 10.83
C GLY A 49 -10.42 35.17 12.19
N GLY A 50 -9.17 34.73 12.20
CA GLY A 50 -8.37 34.48 13.41
C GLY A 50 -8.29 33.00 13.81
N SER A 51 -8.25 32.73 15.13
CA SER A 51 -8.19 31.38 15.70
C SER A 51 -9.25 31.19 16.79
N ALA A 52 -9.91 30.01 16.80
CA ALA A 52 -10.91 29.60 17.77
C ALA A 52 -10.32 29.03 19.08
N ALA A 53 -9.11 29.45 19.47
CA ALA A 53 -8.42 28.94 20.66
C ALA A 53 -9.18 29.23 21.98
N ASP A 54 -10.14 30.16 21.93
CA ASP A 54 -11.07 30.51 23.01
C ASP A 54 -12.26 29.55 23.14
N LEU A 55 -12.58 28.77 22.11
CA LEU A 55 -13.70 27.82 22.10
C LEU A 55 -13.31 26.47 22.72
N THR A 56 -12.97 26.48 24.01
CA THR A 56 -12.41 25.31 24.70
C THR A 56 -13.45 24.28 25.15
N THR A 57 -14.69 24.71 25.41
CA THR A 57 -15.80 23.86 25.89
C THR A 57 -17.01 23.92 24.97
N GLU A 58 -17.92 22.95 25.09
CA GLU A 58 -19.20 23.00 24.38
C GLU A 58 -20.04 24.23 24.74
N GLU A 59 -19.92 24.72 25.98
CA GLU A 59 -20.61 25.93 26.42
C GLU A 59 -20.08 27.16 25.67
N ASP A 60 -18.77 27.25 25.47
CA ASP A 60 -18.16 28.32 24.67
C ASP A 60 -18.67 28.28 23.23
N CYS A 61 -18.77 27.08 22.63
CA CYS A 61 -19.32 26.93 21.29
C CYS A 61 -20.79 27.36 21.18
N ARG A 62 -21.62 27.03 22.18
CA ARG A 62 -23.03 27.45 22.19
C ARG A 62 -23.18 28.97 22.35
N ARG A 63 -22.28 29.60 23.12
CA ARG A 63 -22.20 31.07 23.21
C ARG A 63 -21.79 31.68 21.88
N ASP A 64 -20.78 31.14 21.21
CA ASP A 64 -20.35 31.62 19.89
C ASP A 64 -21.47 31.46 18.84
N ILE A 65 -22.25 30.37 18.87
CA ILE A 65 -23.43 30.21 18.01
C ILE A 65 -24.48 31.30 18.30
N ALA A 66 -24.71 31.63 19.57
CA ALA A 66 -25.61 32.73 19.93
C ALA A 66 -25.07 34.10 19.44
N GLU A 67 -23.76 34.29 19.40
CA GLU A 67 -23.13 35.47 18.78
C GLU A 67 -23.30 35.46 17.25
N VAL A 68 -23.19 34.32 16.56
CA VAL A 68 -23.53 34.24 15.12
C VAL A 68 -24.97 34.69 14.89
N TYR A 69 -25.89 34.20 15.73
CA TYR A 69 -27.29 34.61 15.64
C TYR A 69 -27.43 36.12 15.84
N ALA A 70 -26.73 36.72 16.82
CA ALA A 70 -26.76 38.16 17.06
C ALA A 70 -26.17 38.97 15.89
N ASP A 71 -25.03 38.56 15.34
CA ASP A 71 -24.34 39.20 14.20
C ASP A 71 -25.24 39.31 12.96
N TRP A 72 -26.01 38.25 12.69
CA TRP A 72 -26.84 38.15 11.49
C TRP A 72 -28.27 38.64 11.70
N ARG A 73 -28.72 38.71 12.94
CA ARG A 73 -30.01 39.31 13.27
C ARG A 73 -29.96 40.83 13.10
N GLY A 74 -29.04 41.52 13.80
CA GLY A 74 -28.99 42.98 13.86
C GLY A 74 -30.35 43.66 14.16
N ASP A 75 -30.42 44.99 14.09
CA ASP A 75 -31.64 45.77 14.27
C ASP A 75 -32.52 45.80 12.99
N GLY A 76 -32.34 44.81 12.10
CA GLY A 76 -32.74 44.85 10.69
C GLY A 76 -34.20 44.49 10.42
N GLU A 77 -34.74 45.05 9.34
CA GLU A 77 -35.99 44.59 8.75
C GLU A 77 -35.82 43.20 8.11
N ALA A 78 -36.94 42.55 7.80
CA ALA A 78 -36.96 41.29 7.10
C ALA A 78 -36.08 41.31 5.83
N ASP A 79 -35.53 40.16 5.46
CA ASP A 79 -34.77 40.03 4.21
C ASP A 79 -35.64 40.36 2.97
N GLU A 80 -35.04 40.34 1.78
CA GLU A 80 -35.73 40.67 0.52
C GLU A 80 -36.95 39.77 0.22
N ASP A 81 -37.08 38.63 0.91
CA ASP A 81 -38.21 37.71 0.82
C ASP A 81 -39.26 37.90 1.94
N GLY A 82 -39.10 38.92 2.79
CA GLY A 82 -40.00 39.19 3.91
C GLY A 82 -39.80 38.25 5.10
N VAL A 83 -38.65 37.58 5.19
CA VAL A 83 -38.32 36.68 6.29
C VAL A 83 -37.59 37.42 7.40
N PRO A 84 -38.00 37.27 8.69
CA PRO A 84 -37.32 37.91 9.81
C PRO A 84 -35.82 37.56 9.87
N PRO A 85 -34.96 38.49 10.34
CA PRO A 85 -33.55 38.20 10.53
C PRO A 85 -33.33 37.00 11.46
N ASP A 86 -32.48 36.07 11.02
CA ASP A 86 -32.17 34.83 11.73
C ASP A 86 -30.70 34.45 11.49
N ILE A 87 -30.20 33.45 12.22
CA ILE A 87 -28.86 32.89 12.02
C ILE A 87 -28.66 32.46 10.55
N CYS A 88 -27.55 32.83 9.92
CA CYS A 88 -27.46 32.75 8.46
C CYS A 88 -27.23 31.33 7.89
N TYR A 89 -26.75 30.40 8.72
CA TYR A 89 -26.32 29.06 8.30
C TYR A 89 -27.39 27.99 8.60
N ASN A 90 -27.45 26.94 7.77
CA ASN A 90 -28.33 25.80 7.99
C ASN A 90 -27.92 25.01 9.23
N PHE A 91 -26.63 24.70 9.31
CA PHE A 91 -26.05 23.90 10.38
C PHE A 91 -24.70 24.48 10.78
N LEU A 92 -24.39 24.36 12.07
CA LEU A 92 -23.11 24.76 12.64
C LEU A 92 -22.41 23.55 13.24
N ILE A 93 -21.10 23.46 13.08
CA ILE A 93 -20.26 22.37 13.61
C ILE A 93 -19.20 22.96 14.50
N CYS A 94 -19.14 22.52 15.76
CA CYS A 94 -18.07 22.95 16.65
C CYS A 94 -16.83 22.05 16.53
N MET A 95 -15.70 22.54 17.05
CA MET A 95 -14.42 21.80 17.05
C MET A 95 -14.48 20.48 17.82
N HIS A 96 -15.41 20.34 18.76
CA HIS A 96 -15.63 19.10 19.51
C HIS A 96 -16.47 18.06 18.75
N GLY A 97 -16.82 18.32 17.48
CA GLY A 97 -17.61 17.40 16.66
C GLY A 97 -19.12 17.40 16.92
N ASN A 98 -19.64 18.39 17.66
CA ASN A 98 -21.09 18.54 17.80
C ASN A 98 -21.68 19.34 16.65
N ILE A 99 -22.83 18.89 16.16
CA ILE A 99 -23.60 19.56 15.12
C ILE A 99 -24.79 20.27 15.79
N TYR A 100 -25.03 21.51 15.39
CA TYR A 100 -26.11 22.37 15.89
C TYR A 100 -26.99 22.83 14.73
N GLU A 101 -28.29 22.83 14.97
CA GLU A 101 -29.27 23.36 14.04
C GLU A 101 -29.24 24.89 14.06
N GLY A 102 -29.09 25.49 12.88
CA GLY A 102 -29.39 26.91 12.63
C GLY A 102 -30.74 27.02 11.91
N ARG A 103 -30.71 27.22 10.59
CA ARG A 103 -31.92 27.24 9.74
C ARG A 103 -32.45 25.87 9.30
N GLY A 104 -31.77 24.80 9.68
CA GLY A 104 -32.26 23.44 9.45
C GLY A 104 -32.47 23.16 7.95
N TYR A 105 -33.59 22.51 7.63
CA TYR A 105 -33.83 21.92 6.29
C TYR A 105 -34.62 22.80 5.31
N GLU A 106 -35.14 23.94 5.77
CA GLU A 106 -36.25 24.62 5.09
C GLU A 106 -35.81 25.61 4.00
N ARG A 107 -34.58 26.15 4.10
CA ARG A 107 -34.01 27.12 3.13
C ARG A 107 -32.50 27.26 3.30
N GLY A 108 -31.77 27.68 2.28
CA GLY A 108 -30.32 27.97 2.36
C GLY A 108 -30.02 29.46 2.30
N GLU A 109 -29.01 29.94 3.02
CA GLU A 109 -28.46 31.30 2.86
C GLU A 109 -26.99 31.37 3.31
N ALA A 110 -26.40 32.56 3.42
CA ALA A 110 -24.99 32.82 3.72
C ALA A 110 -24.00 32.45 2.60
N ASN A 111 -24.46 31.98 1.44
CA ASN A 111 -23.57 31.62 0.32
C ASN A 111 -23.16 32.81 -0.55
N HIS A 112 -23.59 34.03 -0.24
CA HIS A 112 -23.62 35.19 -1.13
C HIS A 112 -24.58 35.01 -2.32
N GLU A 113 -25.08 36.11 -2.88
CA GLU A 113 -25.90 36.12 -4.09
C GLU A 113 -25.13 35.59 -5.32
N GLY A 114 -25.86 35.08 -6.31
CA GLY A 114 -25.30 34.59 -7.56
C GLY A 114 -25.64 33.13 -7.83
N TYR A 115 -24.98 32.58 -8.84
CA TYR A 115 -25.30 31.28 -9.42
C TYR A 115 -24.06 30.41 -9.54
N VAL A 116 -24.22 29.11 -9.34
CA VAL A 116 -23.23 28.07 -9.65
C VAL A 116 -23.90 27.10 -10.59
N ASP A 117 -23.32 26.87 -11.77
CA ASP A 117 -23.90 26.00 -12.79
C ASP A 117 -25.37 26.34 -13.15
N GLY A 118 -25.72 27.63 -13.11
CA GLY A 118 -27.09 28.12 -13.35
C GLY A 118 -28.06 27.94 -12.17
N LEU A 119 -27.60 27.42 -11.03
CA LEU A 119 -28.37 27.25 -9.81
C LEU A 119 -28.05 28.36 -8.80
N GLY A 120 -29.07 29.03 -8.29
CA GLY A 120 -28.89 30.09 -7.28
C GLY A 120 -28.20 29.53 -6.02
N ARG A 121 -27.16 30.21 -5.54
CA ARG A 121 -26.33 29.72 -4.41
C ARG A 121 -27.14 29.48 -3.13
N ASN A 122 -28.09 30.37 -2.84
CA ASN A 122 -29.01 30.24 -1.69
C ASN A 122 -30.24 29.36 -2.00
N ALA A 123 -30.47 29.02 -3.27
CA ALA A 123 -31.58 28.13 -3.70
C ALA A 123 -31.15 26.66 -3.78
N GLY A 124 -29.87 26.39 -4.00
CA GLY A 124 -29.36 25.07 -4.37
C GLY A 124 -28.41 24.40 -3.38
N PHE A 125 -28.06 25.07 -2.28
CA PHE A 125 -26.99 24.60 -1.41
C PHE A 125 -27.29 24.87 0.06
N TYR A 126 -27.13 23.84 0.87
CA TYR A 126 -27.05 23.97 2.32
C TYR A 126 -25.76 24.67 2.74
N SER A 127 -25.81 25.49 3.77
CA SER A 127 -24.66 26.17 4.33
C SER A 127 -24.25 25.55 5.66
N ILE A 128 -23.09 24.90 5.66
CA ILE A 128 -22.51 24.27 6.84
C ILE A 128 -21.38 25.16 7.34
N CYS A 129 -21.55 25.77 8.50
CA CYS A 129 -20.54 26.62 9.12
C CYS A 129 -19.77 25.86 10.19
N SER A 130 -18.47 25.74 10.02
CA SER A 130 -17.60 25.34 11.12
C SER A 130 -17.35 26.54 12.03
N LEU A 131 -17.37 26.32 13.34
CA LEU A 131 -16.95 27.34 14.31
C LEU A 131 -15.43 27.60 14.28
N MET A 132 -14.69 26.87 13.44
CA MET A 132 -13.33 27.23 13.03
C MET A 132 -13.25 28.67 12.56
N ARG A 133 -12.14 29.31 12.91
CA ARG A 133 -11.68 30.56 12.32
C ARG A 133 -10.67 30.29 11.20
N SER A 134 -10.30 31.32 10.44
CA SER A 134 -9.50 31.15 9.21
C SER A 134 -8.14 30.48 9.40
N ASP A 135 -7.50 30.70 10.56
CA ASP A 135 -6.16 30.19 10.85
C ASP A 135 -6.18 28.77 11.43
N ASP A 136 -7.35 28.27 11.84
CA ASP A 136 -7.46 26.96 12.49
C ASP A 136 -7.27 25.82 11.49
N LEU A 137 -6.81 24.65 11.98
CA LEU A 137 -6.75 23.42 11.22
C LEU A 137 -7.85 22.47 11.71
N ALA A 138 -8.57 21.85 10.78
CA ALA A 138 -9.65 20.95 11.12
C ALA A 138 -9.06 19.65 11.69
N ASP A 139 -9.59 19.23 12.83
CA ASP A 139 -9.27 17.94 13.43
C ASP A 139 -10.20 16.83 12.91
N GLU A 140 -9.96 15.62 13.38
CA GLU A 140 -10.72 14.45 12.96
C GLU A 140 -12.20 14.54 13.35
N ASP A 141 -12.52 15.04 14.54
CA ASP A 141 -13.91 15.12 15.03
C ASP A 141 -14.73 16.11 14.21
N THR A 142 -14.16 17.27 13.88
CA THR A 142 -14.78 18.26 12.99
C THR A 142 -15.06 17.67 11.61
N LEU A 143 -14.07 17.00 11.02
CA LEU A 143 -14.17 16.43 9.68
C LEU A 143 -15.15 15.25 9.62
N ARG A 144 -15.18 14.40 10.65
CA ARG A 144 -16.16 13.32 10.77
C ARG A 144 -17.56 13.87 10.89
N SER A 145 -17.75 14.94 11.66
CA SER A 145 -19.05 15.59 11.84
C SER A 145 -19.54 16.22 10.54
N MET A 146 -18.66 16.89 9.79
CA MET A 146 -18.97 17.38 8.44
C MET A 146 -19.37 16.24 7.51
N ARG A 147 -18.58 15.17 7.46
CA ARG A 147 -18.86 14.01 6.62
C ARG A 147 -20.22 13.39 6.94
N ASN A 148 -20.46 13.13 8.22
CA ASN A 148 -21.69 12.52 8.69
C ASN A 148 -22.89 13.43 8.40
N LEU A 149 -22.77 14.75 8.63
CA LEU A 149 -23.82 15.70 8.29
C LEU A 149 -24.10 15.72 6.78
N ILE A 150 -23.07 15.67 5.93
CA ILE A 150 -23.27 15.62 4.47
C ILE A 150 -23.96 14.32 4.05
N GLU A 151 -23.62 13.19 4.67
CA GLU A 151 -24.31 11.90 4.47
C GLU A 151 -25.79 12.00 4.87
N HIS A 152 -26.07 12.50 6.08
CA HIS A 152 -27.42 12.77 6.56
C HIS A 152 -28.21 13.68 5.62
N LEU A 153 -27.59 14.75 5.14
CA LEU A 153 -28.24 15.68 4.21
C LEU A 153 -28.55 15.05 2.85
N ARG A 154 -27.78 14.05 2.41
CA ARG A 154 -28.02 13.32 1.15
C ARG A 154 -29.06 12.23 1.29
N GLU A 155 -29.14 11.57 2.45
CA GLU A 155 -29.90 10.33 2.61
C GLU A 155 -31.17 10.46 3.46
N GLU A 156 -31.13 11.31 4.49
CA GLU A 156 -32.16 11.35 5.54
C GLU A 156 -32.91 12.69 5.62
N ALA A 157 -32.34 13.77 5.09
CA ALA A 157 -32.96 15.09 5.15
C ALA A 157 -34.28 15.15 4.34
N PRO A 158 -35.30 15.92 4.81
CA PRO A 158 -36.55 16.11 4.08
C PRO A 158 -36.38 16.64 2.66
N ARG A 159 -35.31 17.42 2.44
CA ARG A 159 -34.87 17.95 1.15
C ARG A 159 -33.43 17.46 0.89
N PRO A 160 -33.25 16.34 0.19
CA PRO A 160 -31.92 15.77 -0.01
C PRO A 160 -30.97 16.74 -0.70
N ALA A 161 -29.72 16.80 -0.24
CA ALA A 161 -28.65 17.53 -0.87
C ALA A 161 -28.11 16.76 -2.10
N GLY A 162 -27.67 17.49 -3.13
CA GLY A 162 -26.93 16.91 -4.24
C GLY A 162 -25.49 16.52 -3.87
N THR A 163 -24.72 16.10 -4.87
CA THR A 163 -23.35 15.59 -4.66
C THR A 163 -22.29 16.69 -4.60
N GLN A 164 -22.64 17.94 -4.89
CA GLN A 164 -21.66 19.02 -4.87
C GLN A 164 -21.23 19.36 -3.44
N ILE A 165 -19.94 19.65 -3.28
CA ILE A 165 -19.35 20.23 -2.09
C ILE A 165 -18.52 21.41 -2.60
N ARG A 166 -18.73 22.61 -2.07
CA ARG A 166 -18.02 23.81 -2.55
C ARG A 166 -17.50 24.64 -1.36
N PRO A 167 -16.34 25.29 -1.47
CA PRO A 167 -15.96 26.32 -0.52
C PRO A 167 -16.84 27.55 -0.78
N HIS A 168 -17.12 28.36 0.25
CA HIS A 168 -17.81 29.64 0.06
C HIS A 168 -17.10 30.53 -0.99
N SER A 169 -15.77 30.51 -1.03
CA SER A 169 -14.91 31.19 -2.03
C SER A 169 -15.01 30.68 -3.47
N PHE A 170 -15.81 29.65 -3.76
CA PHE A 170 -16.01 29.22 -5.15
C PHE A 170 -16.73 30.32 -5.93
N GLU A 171 -16.05 30.91 -6.91
CA GLU A 171 -16.57 32.02 -7.74
C GLU A 171 -17.03 33.25 -6.94
N TYR A 172 -16.47 33.44 -5.74
CA TYR A 172 -16.74 34.59 -4.87
C TYR A 172 -15.48 35.01 -4.11
N ASP A 173 -15.15 36.30 -4.11
CA ASP A 173 -13.92 36.82 -3.52
C ASP A 173 -14.06 36.96 -2.00
N THR A 174 -13.73 35.88 -1.29
CA THR A 174 -13.76 35.81 0.18
C THR A 174 -12.67 34.87 0.71
N GLU A 175 -12.19 35.13 1.93
CA GLU A 175 -11.30 34.20 2.65
C GLU A 175 -12.05 32.93 3.08
N CYS A 176 -13.37 32.98 3.24
CA CYS A 176 -14.17 31.85 3.68
C CYS A 176 -14.08 30.67 2.68
N PRO A 177 -13.79 29.42 3.14
CA PRO A 177 -13.83 28.96 4.53
C PRO A 177 -12.45 28.80 5.21
N GLY A 178 -11.47 29.64 4.87
CA GLY A 178 -10.10 29.55 5.38
C GLY A 178 -9.46 28.19 5.04
N ASN A 179 -8.77 27.59 6.00
CA ASN A 179 -8.12 26.28 5.83
C ASN A 179 -9.10 25.12 5.54
N LEU A 180 -10.42 25.28 5.72
CA LEU A 180 -11.39 24.27 5.28
C LEU A 180 -11.50 24.14 3.76
N HIS A 181 -10.92 25.08 3.00
CA HIS A 181 -10.84 25.00 1.55
C HIS A 181 -10.17 23.69 1.07
N LEU A 182 -9.32 23.08 1.90
CA LEU A 182 -8.70 21.80 1.63
C LEU A 182 -9.72 20.69 1.41
N TYR A 183 -10.81 20.74 2.17
CA TYR A 183 -11.82 19.69 2.24
C TYR A 183 -13.08 20.01 1.44
N ALA A 184 -13.38 21.28 1.20
CA ALA A 184 -14.64 21.75 0.63
C ALA A 184 -14.83 21.45 -0.88
N ARG A 185 -14.66 20.20 -1.31
CA ARG A 185 -14.83 19.74 -2.70
C ARG A 185 -15.10 18.23 -2.75
N PRO A 186 -15.68 17.72 -3.84
CA PRO A 186 -15.91 16.28 -4.00
C PRO A 186 -14.60 15.49 -3.95
N GLY A 187 -14.66 14.26 -3.45
CA GLY A 187 -13.52 13.34 -3.39
C GLY A 187 -12.57 13.50 -2.19
N THR A 188 -12.82 14.45 -1.29
CA THR A 188 -12.03 14.65 -0.06
C THR A 188 -12.58 13.80 1.10
N THR A 189 -11.94 13.85 2.27
CA THR A 189 -12.36 13.07 3.44
C THR A 189 -13.76 13.43 3.97
N ILE A 190 -14.26 14.65 3.70
CA ILE A 190 -15.61 15.05 4.09
C ILE A 190 -16.69 14.62 3.10
N ASP A 191 -16.31 14.06 1.95
CA ASP A 191 -17.26 13.52 0.98
C ASP A 191 -17.60 12.04 1.30
N PRO A 192 -18.84 11.72 1.71
CA PRO A 192 -19.28 10.34 1.96
C PRO A 192 -18.99 9.37 0.82
N ALA A 193 -18.94 9.84 -0.43
CA ALA A 193 -18.65 9.02 -1.60
C ALA A 193 -17.17 8.62 -1.75
N ALA A 194 -16.26 9.25 -0.99
CA ALA A 194 -14.83 8.95 -0.99
C ALA A 194 -14.42 8.16 0.25
N SER A 195 -13.39 7.31 0.14
CA SER A 195 -12.81 6.64 1.31
C SER A 195 -12.26 7.65 2.31
N TRP A 196 -12.45 7.38 3.61
CA TRP A 196 -11.88 8.19 4.69
C TRP A 196 -10.35 8.17 4.63
N ARG A 197 -9.73 9.36 4.61
CA ARG A 197 -8.25 9.53 4.56
C ARG A 197 -7.67 10.25 5.77
N GLY A 198 -8.51 10.68 6.71
CA GLY A 198 -8.09 11.43 7.89
C GLY A 198 -7.78 12.89 7.58
N VAL A 199 -7.03 13.56 8.44
CA VAL A 199 -6.66 14.97 8.31
C VAL A 199 -5.65 15.14 7.15
N ALA A 200 -5.88 16.13 6.29
CA ALA A 200 -4.97 16.53 5.22
C ALA A 200 -3.90 17.51 5.72
N ASP A 201 -2.72 17.49 5.11
CA ASP A 201 -1.62 18.38 5.47
C ASP A 201 -1.67 19.68 4.64
N ILE A 202 -1.72 20.83 5.33
CA ILE A 202 -1.81 22.17 4.74
C ILE A 202 -0.59 22.52 3.88
N TYR A 203 0.60 22.04 4.25
CA TYR A 203 1.82 22.29 3.51
C TYR A 203 1.91 21.37 2.30
N VAL A 204 1.49 20.11 2.39
CA VAL A 204 1.36 19.23 1.22
C VAL A 204 0.34 19.81 0.22
N TRP A 205 -0.75 20.37 0.71
CA TRP A 205 -1.73 21.06 -0.13
C TRP A 205 -1.11 22.28 -0.84
N ALA A 206 -0.38 23.11 -0.11
CA ALA A 206 0.33 24.26 -0.67
C ALA A 206 1.37 23.84 -1.73
N VAL A 207 2.10 22.74 -1.47
CA VAL A 207 3.03 22.11 -2.42
C VAL A 207 2.31 21.70 -3.70
N GLN A 208 1.20 20.98 -3.59
CA GLN A 208 0.44 20.48 -4.74
C GLN A 208 -0.11 21.63 -5.59
N LYS A 209 -0.68 22.67 -4.96
CA LYS A 209 -1.15 23.85 -5.69
C LYS A 209 -0.01 24.57 -6.39
N TRP A 210 1.11 24.75 -5.70
CA TRP A 210 2.27 25.43 -6.27
C TRP A 210 2.86 24.67 -7.46
N VAL A 211 3.17 23.37 -7.30
CA VAL A 211 3.82 22.58 -8.37
C VAL A 211 2.94 22.52 -9.61
N ASN A 212 1.62 22.35 -9.42
CA ASN A 212 0.67 22.38 -10.52
C ASN A 212 0.64 23.75 -11.19
N ALA A 213 0.55 24.85 -10.43
CA ALA A 213 0.53 26.19 -11.01
C ALA A 213 1.84 26.57 -11.73
N ALA A 214 2.97 26.05 -11.26
CA ALA A 214 4.29 26.37 -11.82
C ALA A 214 4.57 25.64 -13.14
N TYR A 215 4.08 24.41 -13.30
CA TYR A 215 4.51 23.52 -14.40
C TYR A 215 3.40 23.05 -15.33
N ASP A 216 2.12 23.12 -14.94
CA ASP A 216 0.99 22.77 -15.80
C ASP A 216 0.89 23.74 -16.99
N GLY A 217 0.89 23.20 -18.21
CA GLY A 217 0.98 23.97 -19.45
C GLY A 217 2.35 24.63 -19.72
N VAL A 218 3.30 24.58 -18.78
CA VAL A 218 4.64 25.20 -18.89
C VAL A 218 5.72 24.16 -19.21
N ALA A 219 5.73 23.03 -18.51
CA ALA A 219 6.72 21.97 -18.70
C ALA A 219 6.18 20.87 -19.62
N PRO A 220 6.78 20.64 -20.81
CA PRO A 220 6.33 19.57 -21.70
C PRO A 220 6.35 18.20 -21.01
N GLY A 221 5.26 17.45 -21.12
CA GLY A 221 5.10 16.13 -20.50
C GLY A 221 4.66 16.14 -19.03
N TYR A 222 4.54 17.30 -18.38
CA TYR A 222 4.10 17.42 -16.99
C TYR A 222 2.70 16.86 -16.78
N VAL A 223 2.51 16.13 -15.68
CA VAL A 223 1.22 15.59 -15.26
C VAL A 223 0.83 16.21 -13.92
N ARG A 224 -0.36 16.81 -13.89
CA ARG A 224 -0.94 17.43 -12.70
C ARG A 224 -1.19 16.39 -11.59
N CYS A 225 -0.84 16.71 -10.34
CA CYS A 225 -1.21 15.90 -9.18
C CYS A 225 -2.52 16.40 -8.54
N PRO A 226 -3.28 15.54 -7.83
CA PRO A 226 -4.38 15.99 -6.99
C PRO A 226 -3.87 16.97 -5.93
N ASP A 227 -4.66 17.99 -5.61
CA ASP A 227 -4.28 19.03 -4.64
C ASP A 227 -5.14 18.97 -3.39
N PHE A 228 -5.23 17.78 -2.75
CA PHE A 228 -6.07 17.51 -1.57
C PHE A 228 -5.31 17.45 -0.23
N GLY A 229 -4.03 17.80 -0.21
CA GLY A 229 -3.19 17.79 1.00
C GLY A 229 -2.72 16.41 1.45
N TYR A 230 -2.94 15.37 0.64
CA TYR A 230 -2.38 14.03 0.87
C TYR A 230 -1.23 13.78 -0.08
N THR A 231 -0.08 13.39 0.47
CA THR A 231 1.09 12.98 -0.32
C THR A 231 0.85 11.62 -0.98
N GLY A 232 1.65 11.27 -1.99
CA GLY A 232 1.56 10.01 -2.72
C GLY A 232 2.36 10.03 -4.02
N TRP A 233 2.30 8.92 -4.76
CA TRP A 233 3.04 8.76 -6.02
C TRP A 233 2.82 9.92 -7.00
N SER A 234 1.56 10.31 -7.24
CA SER A 234 1.24 11.41 -8.15
C SER A 234 1.91 12.72 -7.72
N THR A 235 1.85 13.08 -6.44
CA THR A 235 2.50 14.28 -5.89
C THR A 235 4.00 14.26 -6.11
N VAL A 236 4.67 13.17 -5.71
CA VAL A 236 6.14 13.06 -5.79
C VAL A 236 6.63 12.97 -7.25
N LEU A 237 5.86 12.35 -8.14
CA LEU A 237 6.17 12.30 -9.57
C LEU A 237 5.99 13.66 -10.24
N SER A 238 5.00 14.45 -9.85
CA SER A 238 4.88 15.85 -10.30
C SER A 238 6.06 16.71 -9.81
N LEU A 239 6.53 16.52 -8.57
CA LEU A 239 7.75 17.16 -8.07
C LEU A 239 8.99 16.71 -8.86
N THR A 240 9.07 15.43 -9.24
CA THR A 240 10.14 14.90 -10.10
C THR A 240 10.17 15.61 -11.46
N GLN A 241 9.00 15.81 -12.07
CA GLN A 241 8.90 16.52 -13.35
C GLN A 241 9.25 18.00 -13.22
N GLY A 242 8.85 18.65 -12.14
CA GLY A 242 9.29 20.01 -11.81
C GLY A 242 10.82 20.10 -11.71
N LEU A 243 11.45 19.18 -10.97
CA LEU A 243 12.92 19.10 -10.88
C LEU A 243 13.57 18.89 -12.24
N GLN A 244 13.03 17.99 -13.06
CA GLN A 244 13.52 17.78 -14.42
C GLN A 244 13.47 19.07 -15.26
N HIS A 245 12.35 19.79 -15.23
CA HIS A 245 12.19 21.05 -15.95
C HIS A 245 13.24 22.09 -15.52
N GLU A 246 13.39 22.30 -14.21
CA GLU A 246 14.36 23.25 -13.63
C GLU A 246 15.82 22.87 -13.90
N LEU A 247 16.08 21.59 -14.19
CA LEU A 247 17.39 21.08 -14.61
C LEU A 247 17.58 21.07 -16.15
N GLY A 248 16.61 21.58 -16.91
CA GLY A 248 16.68 21.68 -18.37
C GLY A 248 16.36 20.38 -19.12
N ILE A 249 15.71 19.41 -18.47
CA ILE A 249 15.27 18.16 -19.10
C ILE A 249 13.88 18.36 -19.72
N SER A 250 13.76 18.09 -21.02
CA SER A 250 12.50 18.18 -21.77
C SER A 250 12.43 17.12 -22.89
N PRO A 251 11.27 16.47 -23.11
CA PRO A 251 10.09 16.51 -22.24
C PRO A 251 10.36 15.86 -20.88
N THR A 252 9.63 16.31 -19.86
CA THR A 252 9.66 15.70 -18.52
C THR A 252 8.91 14.37 -18.53
N THR A 253 9.26 13.47 -17.60
CA THR A 253 8.63 12.15 -17.45
C THR A 253 8.46 11.83 -15.96
N GLN A 254 7.45 11.03 -15.63
CA GLN A 254 7.19 10.55 -14.27
C GLN A 254 8.19 9.44 -13.85
N ASN A 255 9.49 9.72 -13.94
CA ASN A 255 10.55 8.80 -13.52
C ASN A 255 11.85 9.54 -13.17
N TYR A 256 12.41 9.28 -11.99
CA TYR A 256 13.76 9.74 -11.63
C TYR A 256 14.81 8.73 -12.16
N GLY A 257 15.15 8.87 -13.44
CA GLY A 257 16.10 7.99 -14.13
C GLY A 257 17.56 8.45 -14.09
N PRO A 258 18.47 7.74 -14.80
CA PRO A 258 19.89 8.09 -14.87
C PRO A 258 20.15 9.52 -15.38
N GLY A 259 19.32 10.03 -16.29
CA GLY A 259 19.43 11.41 -16.80
C GLY A 259 19.21 12.46 -15.71
N THR A 260 18.13 12.32 -14.91
CA THR A 260 17.85 13.21 -13.77
C THR A 260 18.95 13.13 -12.73
N PHE A 261 19.43 11.91 -12.43
CA PHE A 261 20.54 11.71 -11.50
C PHE A 261 21.82 12.42 -11.97
N ALA A 262 22.18 12.29 -13.25
CA ALA A 262 23.33 12.96 -13.83
C ALA A 262 23.18 14.48 -13.81
N ALA A 263 21.98 15.01 -14.07
CA ALA A 263 21.72 16.45 -14.03
C ALA A 263 21.89 17.02 -12.61
N VAL A 264 21.35 16.36 -11.57
CA VAL A 264 21.58 16.77 -10.17
C VAL A 264 23.06 16.68 -9.79
N LYS A 265 23.74 15.60 -10.18
CA LYS A 265 25.18 15.44 -9.95
C LYS A 265 26.01 16.55 -10.61
N ASN A 266 25.71 16.88 -11.86
CA ASN A 266 26.43 17.92 -12.61
C ASN A 266 26.16 19.33 -12.06
N ARG A 267 24.97 19.56 -11.49
CA ARG A 267 24.63 20.80 -10.81
C ARG A 267 25.47 21.03 -9.55
N ASN A 268 25.82 19.96 -8.83
CA ASN A 268 26.77 19.97 -7.71
C ASN A 268 26.51 21.09 -6.69
N THR A 269 25.24 21.33 -6.36
CA THR A 269 24.80 22.38 -5.43
C THR A 269 23.84 21.76 -4.42
N LEU A 270 24.17 21.89 -3.13
CA LEU A 270 23.29 21.50 -2.02
C LEU A 270 22.17 22.54 -1.84
N PRO A 271 21.02 22.15 -1.27
CA PRO A 271 19.87 23.05 -1.11
C PRO A 271 20.19 24.37 -0.37
N GLY A 272 20.99 24.33 0.69
CA GLY A 272 21.40 25.53 1.43
C GLY A 272 22.32 26.50 0.67
N SER A 273 22.74 26.15 -0.54
CA SER A 273 23.51 27.02 -1.45
C SER A 273 22.80 27.22 -2.80
N GLU A 274 21.53 26.84 -2.88
CA GLU A 274 20.72 26.95 -4.10
C GLU A 274 20.11 28.35 -4.21
N PHE A 275 20.32 29.00 -5.35
CA PHE A 275 19.79 30.34 -5.63
C PHE A 275 18.55 30.32 -6.53
N ASN A 276 18.29 29.20 -7.23
CA ASN A 276 17.04 29.05 -7.97
C ASN A 276 15.89 28.76 -6.99
N ALA A 277 15.02 29.76 -6.81
CA ALA A 277 13.87 29.68 -5.91
C ALA A 277 12.94 28.49 -6.22
N ASN A 278 12.78 28.09 -7.48
CA ASN A 278 11.94 26.93 -7.82
C ASN A 278 12.60 25.61 -7.40
N LEU A 279 13.93 25.48 -7.50
CA LEU A 279 14.64 24.32 -6.96
C LEU A 279 14.55 24.27 -5.42
N VAL A 280 14.71 25.41 -4.74
CA VAL A 280 14.46 25.50 -3.29
C VAL A 280 13.03 25.06 -2.94
N ARG A 281 12.02 25.53 -3.70
CA ARG A 281 10.63 25.10 -3.55
C ARG A 281 10.49 23.60 -3.70
N LEU A 282 11.11 22.99 -4.71
CA LEU A 282 11.04 21.54 -4.93
C LEU A 282 11.66 20.76 -3.77
N TYR A 283 12.79 21.20 -3.22
CA TYR A 283 13.44 20.51 -2.11
C TYR A 283 12.63 20.63 -0.81
N ASN A 284 12.14 21.82 -0.47
CA ASN A 284 11.23 22.01 0.66
C ASN A 284 9.91 21.23 0.46
N SER A 285 9.39 21.22 -0.77
CA SER A 285 8.18 20.46 -1.12
C SER A 285 8.36 18.96 -0.88
N ALA A 286 9.47 18.40 -1.34
CA ALA A 286 9.77 16.99 -1.16
C ALA A 286 9.95 16.63 0.32
N LEU A 287 10.59 17.50 1.13
CA LEU A 287 10.71 17.30 2.58
C LEU A 287 9.35 17.27 3.27
N TRP A 288 8.44 18.19 2.96
CA TRP A 288 7.05 18.17 3.45
C TRP A 288 6.34 16.87 3.06
N CYS A 289 6.41 16.49 1.78
CA CYS A 289 5.79 15.25 1.29
C CYS A 289 6.38 13.98 1.92
N LYS A 290 7.54 14.06 2.55
CA LYS A 290 8.23 12.99 3.30
C LYS A 290 8.00 13.04 4.80
N GLY A 291 7.27 14.04 5.30
CA GLY A 291 6.98 14.22 6.72
C GLY A 291 8.12 14.88 7.52
N TYR A 292 9.03 15.59 6.84
CA TYR A 292 10.05 16.40 7.50
C TYR A 292 9.57 17.84 7.63
N TRP A 293 9.67 18.38 8.84
CA TRP A 293 9.25 19.74 9.15
C TRP A 293 10.25 20.75 8.59
N THR A 294 9.86 21.49 7.55
CA THR A 294 10.75 22.39 6.81
C THR A 294 10.14 23.79 6.67
N SER A 295 10.76 24.67 5.88
CA SER A 295 10.28 26.03 5.67
C SER A 295 8.81 26.09 5.22
N ARG A 296 8.02 26.93 5.90
CA ARG A 296 6.65 27.28 5.52
C ARG A 296 6.61 28.15 4.26
N ASN A 297 7.66 28.94 4.03
CA ASN A 297 7.86 29.63 2.77
C ASN A 297 8.71 28.75 1.86
N LEU A 298 8.04 27.95 1.02
CA LEU A 298 8.69 26.96 0.17
C LEU A 298 9.87 27.53 -0.64
N GLY A 299 9.86 28.81 -1.01
CA GLY A 299 10.93 29.45 -1.80
C GLY A 299 12.17 29.90 -1.04
N VAL A 300 12.22 29.69 0.29
CA VAL A 300 13.34 30.08 1.15
C VAL A 300 13.87 28.85 1.87
N TRP A 301 15.18 28.64 1.79
CA TRP A 301 15.87 27.63 2.60
C TRP A 301 16.17 28.22 3.97
N THR A 302 15.48 27.75 5.01
CA THR A 302 15.61 28.26 6.38
C THR A 302 16.39 27.28 7.27
N ASP A 303 16.60 27.65 8.54
CA ASP A 303 17.19 26.74 9.53
C ASP A 303 16.31 25.50 9.75
N GLU A 304 14.98 25.62 9.64
CA GLU A 304 14.08 24.44 9.63
C GLU A 304 14.34 23.55 8.42
N SER A 305 14.58 24.12 7.23
CA SER A 305 14.96 23.33 6.05
C SER A 305 16.28 22.60 6.23
N GLU A 306 17.28 23.27 6.81
CA GLU A 306 18.58 22.66 7.08
C GLU A 306 18.47 21.56 8.15
N SER A 307 17.64 21.75 9.18
CA SER A 307 17.34 20.73 10.19
C SER A 307 16.61 19.53 9.59
N ALA A 308 15.59 19.76 8.77
CA ALA A 308 14.85 18.71 8.06
C ALA A 308 15.78 17.87 7.17
N LEU A 309 16.71 18.52 6.47
CA LEU A 309 17.70 17.82 5.67
C LEU A 309 18.68 17.03 6.55
N SER A 310 19.09 17.58 7.69
CA SER A 310 19.90 16.87 8.68
C SER A 310 19.21 15.61 9.21
N ASP A 311 17.93 15.73 9.58
CA ASP A 311 17.11 14.62 10.07
C ASP A 311 16.97 13.55 9.00
N LEU A 312 16.72 13.93 7.74
CA LEU A 312 16.65 12.99 6.63
C LEU A 312 17.96 12.22 6.46
N TYR A 313 19.12 12.90 6.48
CA TYR A 313 20.41 12.19 6.39
C TYR A 313 20.59 11.22 7.57
N GLY A 314 20.22 11.63 8.79
CA GLY A 314 20.24 10.77 9.97
C GLY A 314 19.36 9.54 9.81
N ASP A 315 18.12 9.71 9.36
CA ASP A 315 17.13 8.65 9.10
C ASP A 315 17.57 7.69 7.98
N ILE A 316 18.30 8.18 6.97
CA ILE A 316 18.92 7.34 5.94
C ILE A 316 20.10 6.51 6.50
N GLY A 317 20.75 6.99 7.57
CA GLY A 317 21.97 6.39 8.14
C GLY A 317 23.28 7.06 7.69
N LEU A 318 23.21 8.30 7.18
CA LEU A 318 24.35 9.07 6.67
C LEU A 318 24.81 10.14 7.65
N SER A 319 26.09 10.53 7.60
CA SER A 319 26.61 11.59 8.44
C SER A 319 26.30 12.96 7.84
N TYR A 320 25.56 13.79 8.58
CA TYR A 320 25.31 15.17 8.16
C TYR A 320 26.50 16.11 8.37
N GLY A 321 27.32 15.87 9.40
CA GLY A 321 28.47 16.70 9.73
C GLY A 321 29.61 16.69 8.70
N ASN A 322 29.63 15.72 7.78
CA ASN A 322 30.64 15.60 6.74
C ASN A 322 30.18 16.25 5.43
N LEU A 323 30.60 17.50 5.19
CA LEU A 323 30.23 18.24 3.97
C LEU A 323 30.63 17.53 2.67
N SER A 324 31.77 16.86 2.62
CA SER A 324 32.21 16.12 1.42
C SER A 324 31.28 14.95 1.13
N GLN A 325 30.91 14.19 2.17
CA GLN A 325 29.93 13.10 2.03
C GLN A 325 28.55 13.64 1.65
N ARG A 326 28.09 14.75 2.24
CA ARG A 326 26.81 15.38 1.87
C ARG A 326 26.75 15.70 0.38
N ASN A 327 27.78 16.36 -0.16
CA ASN A 327 27.86 16.68 -1.58
C ASN A 327 27.86 15.42 -2.46
N ALA A 328 28.68 14.41 -2.11
CA ALA A 328 28.75 13.16 -2.86
C ALA A 328 27.42 12.40 -2.87
N MET A 329 26.69 12.43 -1.74
CA MET A 329 25.42 11.72 -1.57
C MET A 329 24.20 12.50 -2.06
N TRP A 330 24.32 13.79 -2.33
CA TRP A 330 23.18 14.62 -2.73
C TRP A 330 22.39 14.08 -3.93
N PRO A 331 23.00 13.58 -5.02
CA PRO A 331 22.23 12.99 -6.12
C PRO A 331 21.41 11.75 -5.71
N HIS A 332 21.89 10.98 -4.74
CA HIS A 332 21.17 9.83 -4.17
C HIS A 332 20.05 10.28 -3.22
N VAL A 333 20.32 11.26 -2.36
CA VAL A 333 19.32 11.81 -1.42
C VAL A 333 18.20 12.53 -2.18
N SER A 334 18.53 13.29 -3.22
CA SER A 334 17.55 13.95 -4.10
C SER A 334 16.67 12.92 -4.82
N LYS A 335 17.26 11.82 -5.33
CA LYS A 335 16.49 10.71 -5.92
C LYS A 335 15.51 10.10 -4.91
N ALA A 336 15.96 9.87 -3.68
CA ALA A 336 15.16 9.31 -2.60
C ALA A 336 14.01 10.24 -2.15
N LEU A 337 14.28 11.55 -2.09
CA LEU A 337 13.29 12.60 -1.83
C LEU A 337 12.19 12.63 -2.90
N MET A 338 12.57 12.42 -4.16
CA MET A 338 11.72 12.45 -5.34
C MET A 338 11.14 11.07 -5.72
N ARG A 339 11.15 10.11 -4.78
CA ARG A 339 10.50 8.79 -4.89
C ARG A 339 9.63 8.55 -3.65
N MET A 340 8.96 7.41 -3.52
CA MET A 340 8.21 7.06 -2.30
C MET A 340 9.05 6.37 -1.21
N ASP A 341 10.38 6.33 -1.34
CA ASP A 341 11.27 5.70 -0.37
C ASP A 341 11.12 6.34 1.05
N GLN A 342 10.64 5.59 2.04
CA GLN A 342 10.41 6.10 3.40
C GLN A 342 11.62 5.82 4.30
N PHE A 343 12.04 6.78 5.12
CA PHE A 343 13.23 6.68 5.97
C PHE A 343 12.93 6.77 7.48
N ARG A 344 11.67 7.02 7.83
CA ARG A 344 11.17 6.88 9.20
C ARG A 344 10.47 5.54 9.37
N LEU A 345 10.56 5.00 10.57
CA LEU A 345 9.90 3.75 10.93
C LEU A 345 8.39 3.91 10.71
N VAL A 346 7.80 3.07 9.86
CA VAL A 346 6.35 3.06 9.65
C VAL A 346 5.67 2.27 10.77
N PRO A 347 4.35 2.43 10.99
CA PRO A 347 3.65 1.74 12.10
C PRO A 347 3.81 0.21 12.09
N THR A 348 3.94 -0.40 10.91
CA THR A 348 4.17 -1.84 10.73
C THR A 348 5.65 -2.22 10.59
N GLY A 349 6.56 -1.25 10.73
CA GLY A 349 7.99 -1.43 10.54
C GLY A 349 8.69 -1.98 11.77
N ASP A 350 9.79 -2.70 11.54
CA ASP A 350 10.65 -3.26 12.56
C ASP A 350 11.93 -2.40 12.72
N ILE A 351 12.22 -1.99 13.96
CA ILE A 351 13.39 -1.14 14.26
C ILE A 351 14.73 -1.84 13.96
N ASN A 352 14.82 -3.15 14.11
CA ASN A 352 16.02 -3.93 13.78
C ASN A 352 16.21 -4.00 12.26
N ILE A 353 15.12 -4.12 11.49
CA ILE A 353 15.20 -4.00 10.02
C ILE A 353 15.65 -2.59 9.64
N LYS A 354 15.10 -1.54 10.28
CA LYS A 354 15.56 -0.15 10.07
C LYS A 354 17.06 0.00 10.33
N ASN A 355 17.57 -0.58 11.41
CA ASN A 355 19.00 -0.52 11.72
C ASN A 355 19.86 -1.19 10.63
N VAL A 356 19.43 -2.32 10.07
CA VAL A 356 20.14 -2.96 8.95
C VAL A 356 20.03 -2.12 7.67
N GLN A 357 18.87 -1.53 7.36
CA GLN A 357 18.67 -0.63 6.22
C GLN A 357 19.60 0.59 6.29
N MET A 358 19.68 1.26 7.44
CA MET A 358 20.58 2.38 7.67
C MET A 358 22.05 1.98 7.53
N TRP A 359 22.41 0.80 8.06
CA TRP A 359 23.76 0.24 7.92
C TRP A 359 24.11 -0.03 6.45
N LEU A 360 23.18 -0.58 5.66
CA LEU A 360 23.37 -0.81 4.22
C LEU A 360 23.68 0.49 3.47
N ASN A 361 22.89 1.53 3.73
CA ASN A 361 23.06 2.86 3.14
C ASN A 361 24.42 3.47 3.48
N SER A 362 24.76 3.49 4.77
CA SER A 362 26.04 4.03 5.26
C SER A 362 27.24 3.31 4.66
N ARG A 363 27.22 1.97 4.70
CA ARG A 363 28.38 1.17 4.32
C ARG A 363 28.55 1.06 2.82
N TYR A 364 27.51 0.66 2.10
CA TYR A 364 27.64 0.21 0.71
C TYR A 364 27.28 1.27 -0.32
N VAL A 365 26.36 2.17 0.01
CA VAL A 365 26.04 3.32 -0.87
C VAL A 365 27.04 4.45 -0.63
N ALA A 366 27.20 4.91 0.61
CA ALA A 366 28.08 6.05 0.90
C ALA A 366 29.55 5.67 1.10
N GLY A 367 29.83 4.58 1.83
CA GLY A 367 31.20 4.18 2.17
C GLY A 367 31.95 3.51 1.01
N VAL A 368 31.35 2.49 0.41
CA VAL A 368 31.92 1.75 -0.74
C VAL A 368 31.61 2.44 -2.06
N GLY A 369 30.40 2.96 -2.24
CA GLY A 369 29.98 3.55 -3.51
C GLY A 369 29.66 2.52 -4.58
N ILE A 370 28.92 1.44 -4.24
CA ILE A 370 28.51 0.44 -5.23
C ILE A 370 27.66 1.12 -6.32
N PRO A 371 28.10 1.16 -7.60
CA PRO A 371 27.45 1.96 -8.63
C PRO A 371 26.00 1.57 -8.92
N ALA A 372 25.66 0.28 -8.81
CA ALA A 372 24.32 -0.25 -9.04
C ALA A 372 23.37 -0.04 -7.86
N MET A 373 23.89 0.28 -6.67
CA MET A 373 23.11 0.34 -5.45
C MET A 373 22.57 1.77 -5.21
N SER A 374 21.24 1.88 -5.09
CA SER A 374 20.59 3.11 -4.61
C SER A 374 20.41 3.06 -3.09
N LEU A 375 20.08 4.21 -2.48
CA LEU A 375 19.62 4.20 -1.08
C LEU A 375 18.39 3.29 -0.97
N VAL A 376 18.44 2.36 -0.02
CA VAL A 376 17.27 1.55 0.35
C VAL A 376 16.43 2.33 1.35
N PRO A 377 15.09 2.19 1.36
CA PRO A 377 14.26 2.81 2.39
C PRO A 377 14.67 2.34 3.79
N CYS A 378 14.48 3.21 4.79
CA CYS A 378 14.75 2.96 6.22
C CYS A 378 13.44 2.92 7.02
N ASP A 379 12.42 2.29 6.46
CA ASP A 379 11.05 2.22 7.00
C ASP A 379 10.82 1.07 7.98
N GLY A 380 11.79 0.17 8.14
CA GLY A 380 11.65 -1.06 8.92
C GLY A 380 10.93 -2.19 8.20
N ILE A 381 10.68 -2.08 6.89
CA ILE A 381 10.07 -3.13 6.07
C ILE A 381 11.13 -3.78 5.17
N TYR A 382 11.25 -5.11 5.21
CA TYR A 382 12.14 -5.82 4.29
C TYR A 382 11.53 -5.90 2.88
N SER A 383 11.56 -4.78 2.16
CA SER A 383 10.97 -4.65 0.83
C SER A 383 11.87 -5.18 -0.29
N ARG A 384 11.34 -5.23 -1.51
CA ARG A 384 12.08 -5.58 -2.73
C ARG A 384 13.36 -4.77 -2.90
N ASP A 385 13.31 -3.46 -2.69
CA ASP A 385 14.47 -2.58 -2.86
C ASP A 385 15.55 -2.89 -1.79
N VAL A 386 15.13 -3.25 -0.58
CA VAL A 386 16.03 -3.69 0.49
C VAL A 386 16.67 -5.04 0.16
N GLN A 387 15.88 -6.03 -0.30
CA GLN A 387 16.40 -7.34 -0.75
C GLN A 387 17.43 -7.20 -1.88
N GLN A 388 17.18 -6.32 -2.86
CA GLN A 388 18.12 -6.06 -3.96
C GLN A 388 19.40 -5.41 -3.46
N GLY A 389 19.30 -4.36 -2.64
CA GLY A 389 20.47 -3.71 -2.03
C GLY A 389 21.25 -4.66 -1.11
N PHE A 390 20.56 -5.53 -0.38
CA PHE A 390 21.15 -6.54 0.47
C PHE A 390 21.93 -7.58 -0.34
N MET A 391 21.38 -8.09 -1.45
CA MET A 391 22.09 -8.98 -2.37
C MET A 391 23.34 -8.31 -2.95
N MET A 392 23.25 -7.05 -3.38
CA MET A 392 24.42 -6.29 -3.87
C MET A 392 25.50 -6.15 -2.80
N SER A 393 25.10 -5.94 -1.54
CA SER A 393 26.05 -5.85 -0.42
C SER A 393 26.76 -7.19 -0.15
N ILE A 394 26.07 -8.32 -0.29
CA ILE A 394 26.67 -9.66 -0.17
C ILE A 394 27.63 -9.90 -1.32
N GLN A 395 27.26 -9.57 -2.56
CA GLN A 395 28.14 -9.69 -3.72
C GLN A 395 29.48 -8.98 -3.50
N TYR A 396 29.46 -7.79 -2.90
CA TYR A 396 30.67 -7.07 -2.53
C TYR A 396 31.51 -7.83 -1.51
N GLU A 397 30.92 -8.33 -0.42
CA GLU A 397 31.64 -9.08 0.62
C GLU A 397 32.19 -10.42 0.11
N LEU A 398 31.56 -11.01 -0.92
CA LEU A 398 32.08 -12.17 -1.63
C LEU A 398 33.29 -11.84 -2.53
N GLY A 399 33.61 -10.56 -2.73
CA GLY A 399 34.74 -10.09 -3.52
C GLY A 399 34.43 -9.85 -5.00
N ILE A 400 33.15 -9.74 -5.37
CA ILE A 400 32.76 -9.31 -6.71
C ILE A 400 33.09 -7.82 -6.83
N ALA A 401 33.82 -7.44 -7.89
CA ALA A 401 34.21 -6.05 -8.11
C ALA A 401 32.97 -5.13 -8.19
N PRO A 402 33.00 -3.91 -7.61
CA PRO A 402 31.82 -3.03 -7.58
C PRO A 402 31.16 -2.77 -8.95
N SER A 403 31.94 -2.71 -10.03
CA SER A 403 31.42 -2.54 -11.40
C SER A 403 30.70 -3.77 -11.97
N ALA A 404 30.87 -4.94 -11.37
CA ALA A 404 30.24 -6.20 -11.76
C ALA A 404 29.09 -6.62 -10.81
N ILE A 405 28.79 -5.81 -9.79
CA ILE A 405 27.67 -6.05 -8.87
C ILE A 405 26.36 -5.68 -9.56
N THR A 406 25.37 -6.57 -9.47
CA THR A 406 24.08 -6.43 -10.16
C THR A 406 22.88 -6.70 -9.26
N GLY A 407 23.07 -7.32 -8.09
CA GLY A 407 21.99 -7.83 -7.25
C GLY A 407 21.34 -9.12 -7.78
N TYR A 408 21.85 -9.70 -8.88
CA TYR A 408 21.37 -10.97 -9.43
C TYR A 408 22.05 -12.16 -8.75
N PHE A 409 21.28 -13.17 -8.33
CA PHE A 409 21.80 -14.41 -7.75
C PHE A 409 22.35 -15.36 -8.83
N GLY A 410 23.46 -14.97 -9.46
CA GLY A 410 24.06 -15.67 -10.59
C GLY A 410 25.29 -16.50 -10.24
N PRO A 411 25.94 -17.12 -11.25
CA PRO A 411 27.07 -18.03 -11.05
C PRO A 411 28.20 -17.45 -10.18
N GLY A 412 28.52 -16.16 -10.33
CA GLY A 412 29.53 -15.49 -9.50
C GLY A 412 29.13 -15.40 -8.02
N THR A 413 27.87 -15.06 -7.73
CA THR A 413 27.32 -15.06 -6.37
C THR A 413 27.29 -16.47 -5.80
N GLN A 414 26.83 -17.45 -6.59
CA GLN A 414 26.76 -18.84 -6.17
C GLN A 414 28.15 -19.40 -5.83
N ALA A 415 29.15 -19.17 -6.70
CA ALA A 415 30.53 -19.58 -6.46
C ALA A 415 31.10 -18.93 -5.19
N GLY A 416 30.90 -17.61 -5.02
CA GLY A 416 31.34 -16.89 -3.82
C GLY A 416 30.70 -17.43 -2.54
N LEU A 417 29.42 -17.80 -2.57
CA LEU A 417 28.73 -18.39 -1.43
C LEU A 417 29.21 -19.82 -1.14
N ARG A 418 29.53 -20.62 -2.15
CA ARG A 418 30.11 -21.96 -1.96
C ARG A 418 31.51 -21.90 -1.36
N GLU A 419 32.31 -20.90 -1.72
CA GLU A 419 33.68 -20.75 -1.25
C GLU A 419 33.75 -19.96 0.08
N LYS A 420 33.45 -18.66 0.03
CA LYS A 420 33.57 -17.76 1.19
C LYS A 420 32.35 -17.83 2.10
N GLY A 421 31.15 -17.83 1.51
CA GLY A 421 29.90 -17.82 2.26
C GLY A 421 29.70 -19.07 3.11
N SER A 422 30.25 -20.22 2.71
CA SER A 422 30.19 -21.50 3.43
C SER A 422 31.37 -21.72 4.39
N GLY A 423 32.33 -20.78 4.44
CA GLY A 423 33.44 -20.79 5.38
C GLY A 423 33.09 -20.13 6.72
N SER A 424 34.10 -19.92 7.56
CA SER A 424 33.95 -19.19 8.82
C SER A 424 33.60 -17.72 8.57
N LEU A 425 32.39 -17.32 8.92
CA LEU A 425 31.92 -15.95 8.71
C LEU A 425 32.48 -14.99 9.78
N THR A 426 32.98 -13.85 9.33
CA THR A 426 33.47 -12.76 10.20
C THR A 426 32.99 -11.40 9.69
N GLY A 427 33.02 -10.38 10.55
CA GLY A 427 32.72 -9.00 10.17
C GLY A 427 31.37 -8.83 9.48
N HIS A 428 31.37 -8.17 8.32
CA HIS A 428 30.16 -7.83 7.58
C HIS A 428 29.43 -9.03 7.00
N LEU A 429 30.14 -10.04 6.49
CA LEU A 429 29.48 -11.22 5.91
C LEU A 429 28.75 -12.05 6.98
N ARG A 430 29.28 -12.10 8.22
CA ARG A 430 28.56 -12.68 9.37
C ARG A 430 27.31 -11.87 9.71
N HIS A 431 27.44 -10.55 9.81
CA HIS A 431 26.32 -9.66 10.09
C HIS A 431 25.20 -9.84 9.04
N GLN A 432 25.56 -9.91 7.75
CA GLN A 432 24.63 -10.19 6.67
C GLN A 432 23.96 -11.56 6.84
N PHE A 433 24.69 -12.64 7.11
CA PHE A 433 24.05 -13.95 7.31
C PHE A 433 22.99 -13.91 8.41
N ARG A 434 23.31 -13.30 9.54
CA ARG A 434 22.40 -13.18 10.68
C ARG A 434 21.22 -12.24 10.40
N ALA A 435 21.43 -11.16 9.66
CA ALA A 435 20.35 -10.31 9.17
C ALA A 435 19.42 -11.08 8.20
N ALA A 436 19.97 -11.91 7.32
CA ALA A 436 19.18 -12.75 6.42
C ALA A 436 18.31 -13.76 7.19
N CYS A 437 18.84 -14.35 8.27
CA CYS A 437 18.05 -15.18 9.19
C CYS A 437 16.90 -14.38 9.84
N TYR A 438 17.18 -13.15 10.28
CA TYR A 438 16.14 -12.27 10.84
C TYR A 438 15.04 -11.94 9.81
N PHE A 439 15.42 -11.58 8.59
CA PHE A 439 14.47 -11.28 7.51
C PHE A 439 13.59 -12.46 7.10
N ASN A 440 14.06 -13.70 7.30
CA ASN A 440 13.30 -14.92 7.02
C ASN A 440 12.55 -15.47 8.24
N SER A 441 12.43 -14.69 9.32
CA SER A 441 11.68 -15.07 10.52
C SER A 441 10.19 -14.71 10.40
N PRO A 442 9.30 -15.45 11.11
CA PRO A 442 9.58 -16.67 11.87
C PRO A 442 9.85 -17.88 10.96
N THR A 443 10.61 -18.85 11.46
CA THR A 443 10.56 -20.23 10.95
C THR A 443 9.53 -21.04 11.75
N ILE A 444 8.95 -22.10 11.18
CA ILE A 444 7.90 -22.87 11.85
C ILE A 444 8.48 -24.21 12.33
N LEU A 445 8.33 -24.46 13.63
CA LEU A 445 8.75 -25.71 14.27
C LEU A 445 7.82 -26.88 13.89
N PRO A 446 8.26 -28.15 14.06
CA PRO A 446 7.44 -29.32 13.74
C PRO A 446 6.09 -29.39 14.46
N ASN A 447 5.96 -28.72 15.62
CA ASN A 447 4.70 -28.61 16.37
C ASN A 447 3.78 -27.47 15.88
N GLY A 448 4.18 -26.75 14.83
CA GLY A 448 3.45 -25.60 14.27
C GLY A 448 3.75 -24.25 14.93
N ALA A 449 4.57 -24.20 15.98
CA ALA A 449 4.88 -22.95 16.66
C ALA A 449 5.89 -22.10 15.86
N PRO A 450 5.72 -20.77 15.78
CA PRO A 450 6.71 -19.89 15.18
C PRO A 450 7.92 -19.71 16.09
N LEU A 451 9.11 -19.75 15.50
CA LEU A 451 10.39 -19.43 16.13
C LEU A 451 11.00 -18.19 15.46
N MET A 452 11.09 -17.10 16.22
CA MET A 452 11.71 -15.85 15.78
C MET A 452 13.23 -15.90 15.94
N TYR A 453 13.97 -15.36 14.97
CA TYR A 453 15.39 -15.10 15.14
C TYR A 453 15.58 -13.93 16.12
N ARG A 454 16.54 -14.03 17.03
CA ARG A 454 16.75 -13.00 18.04
C ARG A 454 17.51 -11.80 17.46
N PRO A 455 17.00 -10.57 17.62
CA PRO A 455 17.68 -9.39 17.07
C PRO A 455 19.06 -9.15 17.69
N GLU A 456 19.28 -9.56 18.96
CA GLU A 456 20.57 -9.44 19.64
C GLU A 456 21.67 -10.30 18.97
N ASP A 457 21.27 -11.38 18.30
CA ASP A 457 22.19 -12.26 17.61
C ASP A 457 22.78 -11.59 16.36
N ILE A 458 22.10 -10.63 15.74
CA ILE A 458 22.55 -9.96 14.50
C ILE A 458 23.92 -9.27 14.69
N GLY A 459 24.10 -8.59 15.82
CA GLY A 459 25.28 -7.77 16.10
C GLY A 459 26.44 -8.51 16.76
N THR A 460 26.21 -9.70 17.30
CA THR A 460 27.19 -10.39 18.15
C THR A 460 28.25 -11.13 17.31
N ASP A 461 29.52 -11.11 17.74
CA ASP A 461 30.59 -11.87 17.07
C ASP A 461 30.52 -13.38 17.40
N THR A 462 30.24 -13.70 18.65
CA THR A 462 30.12 -15.06 19.16
C THR A 462 28.88 -15.76 18.61
N GLU A 463 29.01 -17.05 18.30
CA GLU A 463 27.89 -17.92 17.98
C GLU A 463 27.08 -18.22 19.24
N THR A 464 25.78 -17.98 19.19
CA THR A 464 24.86 -18.17 20.32
C THR A 464 24.04 -19.43 20.12
N SER A 465 23.55 -20.01 21.21
CA SER A 465 22.66 -21.17 21.14
C SER A 465 21.34 -20.85 20.42
N THR A 466 20.86 -19.62 20.54
CA THR A 466 19.64 -19.12 19.89
C THR A 466 19.81 -18.98 18.38
N HIS A 467 20.98 -18.52 17.93
CA HIS A 467 21.34 -18.54 16.51
C HIS A 467 21.31 -19.97 15.95
N LEU A 468 21.98 -20.91 16.62
CA LEU A 468 22.07 -22.31 16.17
C LEU A 468 20.71 -23.01 16.16
N GLU A 469 19.88 -22.78 17.18
CA GLU A 469 18.52 -23.31 17.27
C GLU A 469 17.68 -22.83 16.08
N TRP A 470 17.73 -21.52 15.78
CA TRP A 470 16.98 -20.97 14.66
C TRP A 470 17.49 -21.50 13.32
N VAL A 471 18.80 -21.53 13.08
CA VAL A 471 19.36 -22.02 11.80
C VAL A 471 18.94 -23.48 11.56
N ARG A 472 19.04 -24.35 12.57
CA ARG A 472 18.62 -25.76 12.44
C ARG A 472 17.12 -25.88 12.17
N SER A 473 16.31 -25.10 12.87
CA SER A 473 14.86 -25.07 12.67
C SER A 473 14.48 -24.57 11.28
N PHE A 474 15.16 -23.54 10.78
CA PHE A 474 14.99 -23.02 9.43
C PHE A 474 15.37 -24.03 8.36
N GLN A 475 16.48 -24.74 8.57
CA GLN A 475 16.93 -25.80 7.66
C GLN A 475 15.91 -26.95 7.59
N GLU A 476 15.42 -27.40 8.74
CA GLU A 476 14.38 -28.43 8.83
C GLU A 476 13.09 -27.95 8.16
N PHE A 477 12.61 -26.75 8.54
CA PHE A 477 11.39 -26.17 7.98
C PHE A 477 11.46 -26.01 6.46
N SER A 478 12.62 -25.62 5.93
CA SER A 478 12.83 -25.38 4.50
C SER A 478 13.14 -26.65 3.69
N GLN A 479 13.22 -27.81 4.35
CA GLN A 479 13.58 -29.11 3.75
C GLN A 479 14.95 -29.06 3.06
N ILE A 480 15.96 -28.55 3.78
CA ILE A 480 17.37 -28.59 3.39
C ILE A 480 18.17 -29.35 4.46
N PRO A 481 19.42 -29.77 4.19
CA PRO A 481 20.23 -30.47 5.18
C PRO A 481 20.36 -29.67 6.49
N VAL A 482 20.09 -30.32 7.63
CA VAL A 482 20.18 -29.71 8.96
C VAL A 482 21.63 -29.77 9.44
N THR A 483 22.46 -28.85 8.95
CA THR A 483 23.88 -28.74 9.28
C THR A 483 24.14 -27.87 10.51
N GLY A 484 23.23 -26.92 10.79
CA GLY A 484 23.45 -25.86 11.77
C GLY A 484 24.50 -24.83 11.35
N THR A 485 24.86 -24.79 10.06
CA THR A 485 25.91 -23.89 9.52
C THR A 485 25.40 -23.05 8.36
N ASN A 486 26.19 -22.04 7.98
CA ASN A 486 25.95 -21.14 6.85
C ASN A 486 26.36 -21.74 5.49
N ASP A 487 26.01 -23.00 5.23
CA ASP A 487 26.31 -23.63 3.93
C ASP A 487 25.59 -22.94 2.76
N TYR A 488 26.05 -23.22 1.54
CA TYR A 488 25.48 -22.64 0.31
C TYR A 488 23.96 -22.84 0.22
N THR A 489 23.46 -24.03 0.58
CA THR A 489 22.03 -24.36 0.51
C THR A 489 21.22 -23.45 1.45
N THR A 490 21.75 -23.20 2.64
CA THR A 490 21.17 -22.28 3.63
C THR A 490 21.17 -20.85 3.12
N TRP A 491 22.30 -20.37 2.58
CA TRP A 491 22.36 -19.05 1.96
C TRP A 491 21.37 -18.88 0.80
N ALA A 492 21.33 -19.84 -0.13
CA ALA A 492 20.44 -19.77 -1.27
C ALA A 492 18.97 -19.70 -0.81
N GLN A 493 18.59 -20.51 0.19
CA GLN A 493 17.23 -20.54 0.73
C GLN A 493 16.82 -19.24 1.46
N LEU A 494 17.78 -18.56 2.11
CA LEU A 494 17.58 -17.26 2.74
C LEU A 494 17.45 -16.12 1.71
N LEU A 495 18.12 -16.24 0.56
CA LEU A 495 18.32 -15.12 -0.36
C LEU A 495 17.39 -15.13 -1.59
N VAL A 496 16.96 -16.30 -2.06
CA VAL A 496 16.09 -16.43 -3.25
C VAL A 496 14.99 -17.48 -3.03
N SER A 497 13.83 -17.27 -3.64
CA SER A 497 12.65 -18.13 -3.41
C SER A 497 12.82 -19.58 -3.85
N SER A 498 13.65 -19.83 -4.87
CA SER A 498 13.98 -21.16 -5.37
C SER A 498 14.91 -21.93 -4.43
N GLY A 499 15.66 -21.23 -3.57
CA GLY A 499 16.78 -21.83 -2.84
C GLY A 499 17.85 -22.39 -3.78
N ASP A 500 18.53 -23.45 -3.34
CA ASP A 500 19.43 -24.24 -4.19
C ASP A 500 18.62 -25.04 -5.20
N THR A 501 18.71 -24.69 -6.48
CA THR A 501 17.97 -25.34 -7.57
C THR A 501 18.46 -26.76 -7.86
N ASP A 502 19.62 -27.16 -7.33
CA ASP A 502 20.16 -28.51 -7.47
C ASP A 502 19.83 -29.42 -6.28
N ARG A 503 19.15 -28.90 -5.26
CA ARG A 503 18.79 -29.72 -4.10
C ARG A 503 17.83 -30.85 -4.49
N PRO A 504 17.92 -32.02 -3.84
CA PRO A 504 16.96 -33.09 -4.06
C PRO A 504 15.54 -32.65 -3.74
N ALA A 505 14.59 -33.07 -4.57
CA ALA A 505 13.17 -32.88 -4.32
C ALA A 505 12.40 -34.13 -4.77
N THR A 506 11.33 -34.42 -4.03
CA THR A 506 10.52 -35.65 -4.17
C THR A 506 9.16 -35.39 -4.79
N GLY A 507 8.81 -34.13 -5.05
CA GLY A 507 7.62 -33.73 -5.80
C GLY A 507 7.97 -33.21 -7.20
N CYS A 508 7.00 -33.27 -8.09
CA CYS A 508 7.08 -32.65 -9.40
C CYS A 508 5.69 -32.23 -9.90
N ASP A 509 5.60 -31.38 -10.91
CA ASP A 509 4.38 -31.15 -11.68
C ASP A 509 4.69 -31.05 -13.18
N CYS A 510 3.67 -31.28 -14.01
CA CYS A 510 3.80 -31.13 -15.46
C CYS A 510 2.43 -31.02 -16.12
N ILE A 511 2.42 -30.55 -17.38
CA ILE A 511 1.22 -30.52 -18.22
C ILE A 511 0.95 -31.85 -18.94
N THR A 512 1.97 -32.68 -19.13
CA THR A 512 1.89 -33.89 -19.95
C THR A 512 1.37 -35.08 -19.15
N GLU A 513 0.64 -36.00 -19.80
CA GLU A 513 0.05 -37.18 -19.17
C GLU A 513 1.09 -38.09 -18.49
N ILE A 514 0.74 -38.66 -17.34
CA ILE A 514 1.48 -39.72 -16.65
C ILE A 514 0.98 -41.09 -17.14
N THR A 515 1.70 -41.64 -18.12
CA THR A 515 1.55 -43.04 -18.55
C THR A 515 2.21 -43.98 -17.54
N ALA A 516 1.96 -45.30 -17.66
CA ALA A 516 2.58 -46.29 -16.77
C ALA A 516 4.12 -46.21 -16.80
N ALA A 517 4.71 -46.21 -18.00
CA ALA A 517 6.16 -46.09 -18.18
C ALA A 517 6.72 -44.78 -17.60
N ARG A 518 5.98 -43.67 -17.73
CA ARG A 518 6.38 -42.39 -17.14
C ARG A 518 6.30 -42.40 -15.63
N GLY A 519 5.23 -42.95 -15.05
CA GLY A 519 5.08 -43.12 -13.61
C GLY A 519 6.22 -43.95 -13.02
N GLU A 520 6.55 -45.08 -13.64
CA GLU A 520 7.68 -45.93 -13.24
C GLU A 520 9.01 -45.17 -13.30
N ALA A 521 9.27 -44.44 -14.39
CA ALA A 521 10.48 -43.63 -14.54
C ALA A 521 10.59 -42.54 -13.46
N LEU A 522 9.50 -41.80 -13.20
CA LEU A 522 9.46 -40.79 -12.13
C LEU A 522 9.74 -41.41 -10.77
N ARG A 523 9.08 -42.53 -10.45
CA ARG A 523 9.28 -43.26 -9.18
C ARG A 523 10.73 -43.72 -9.01
N ALA A 524 11.30 -44.29 -10.07
CA ALA A 524 12.69 -44.75 -10.09
C ALA A 524 13.69 -43.60 -9.90
N SER A 525 13.39 -42.41 -10.42
CA SER A 525 14.18 -41.19 -10.22
C SER A 525 13.99 -40.51 -8.86
N GLY A 526 13.21 -41.10 -7.95
CA GLY A 526 13.06 -40.61 -6.58
C GLY A 526 11.81 -39.77 -6.32
N TYR A 527 11.02 -39.46 -7.36
CA TYR A 527 9.74 -38.77 -7.17
C TYR A 527 8.74 -39.66 -6.43
N ARG A 528 7.91 -39.01 -5.62
CA ARG A 528 6.92 -39.65 -4.74
C ARG A 528 5.53 -39.07 -4.93
N ILE A 529 5.43 -37.87 -5.49
CA ILE A 529 4.18 -37.14 -5.68
C ILE A 529 4.28 -36.30 -6.97
N VAL A 530 3.19 -36.24 -7.73
CA VAL A 530 3.11 -35.53 -9.01
C VAL A 530 1.87 -34.63 -9.06
N GLY A 531 2.06 -33.41 -9.54
CA GLY A 531 1.03 -32.39 -9.72
C GLY A 531 0.50 -32.46 -11.14
N ARG A 532 -0.83 -32.46 -11.28
CA ARG A 532 -1.49 -32.51 -12.59
C ARG A 532 -2.69 -31.59 -12.64
N TYR A 533 -2.88 -30.96 -13.79
CA TYR A 533 -3.96 -30.00 -14.03
C TYR A 533 -5.28 -30.72 -14.18
N LEU A 534 -6.29 -30.35 -13.41
CA LEU A 534 -7.62 -30.96 -13.44
C LEU A 534 -8.34 -30.75 -14.77
N ASP A 535 -8.09 -29.62 -15.44
CA ASP A 535 -8.82 -29.26 -16.65
C ASP A 535 -8.07 -28.29 -17.56
N GLU A 536 -8.57 -28.15 -18.79
CA GLU A 536 -8.18 -27.13 -19.77
C GLU A 536 -9.44 -26.54 -20.39
N HIS A 537 -9.59 -25.22 -20.32
CA HIS A 537 -10.76 -24.51 -20.83
C HIS A 537 -10.73 -24.32 -22.35
N LEU A 538 -9.54 -24.33 -22.96
CA LEU A 538 -9.39 -24.17 -24.39
C LEU A 538 -9.79 -25.46 -25.14
N PRO A 539 -10.48 -25.36 -26.27
CA PRO A 539 -10.75 -26.50 -27.11
C PRO A 539 -9.47 -26.96 -27.84
N PRO A 540 -9.34 -28.25 -28.23
CA PRO A 540 -8.17 -28.75 -28.96
C PRO A 540 -7.87 -28.04 -30.30
N SER A 541 -8.84 -27.32 -30.84
CA SER A 541 -8.68 -26.51 -32.05
C SER A 541 -8.05 -25.13 -31.80
N ASP A 542 -7.94 -24.71 -30.54
CA ASP A 542 -7.34 -23.43 -30.18
C ASP A 542 -5.79 -23.50 -30.29
N PRO A 543 -5.13 -22.50 -30.90
CA PRO A 543 -3.67 -22.50 -31.05
C PRO A 543 -2.89 -22.47 -29.72
N TYR A 544 -3.53 -22.05 -28.62
CA TYR A 544 -2.94 -22.02 -27.28
C TYR A 544 -3.32 -23.24 -26.44
N TYR A 545 -4.01 -24.24 -27.02
CA TYR A 545 -4.36 -25.47 -26.32
C TYR A 545 -3.11 -26.28 -25.94
N LEU A 546 -2.89 -26.48 -24.64
CA LEU A 546 -1.71 -27.18 -24.10
C LEU A 546 -1.94 -28.68 -23.88
N GLY A 547 -3.19 -29.15 -23.94
CA GLY A 547 -3.51 -30.54 -23.61
C GLY A 547 -3.25 -30.94 -22.15
N LYS A 548 -3.18 -29.95 -21.25
CA LYS A 548 -2.66 -30.13 -19.88
C LYS A 548 -3.52 -30.95 -18.94
N ALA A 549 -4.82 -31.03 -19.23
CA ALA A 549 -5.82 -31.68 -18.39
C ALA A 549 -5.46 -33.15 -18.10
N LEU A 550 -5.72 -33.58 -16.87
CA LEU A 550 -5.63 -34.95 -16.39
C LEU A 550 -6.51 -35.86 -17.25
N LYS A 551 -6.02 -37.05 -17.59
CA LYS A 551 -6.68 -37.98 -18.50
C LYS A 551 -7.49 -39.05 -17.75
N PRO A 552 -8.54 -39.61 -18.38
CA PRO A 552 -9.23 -40.78 -17.83
C PRO A 552 -8.27 -41.93 -17.51
N GLY A 553 -8.37 -42.47 -16.30
CA GLY A 553 -7.50 -43.54 -15.79
C GLY A 553 -6.08 -43.10 -15.39
N GLU A 554 -5.69 -41.83 -15.62
CA GLU A 554 -4.39 -41.30 -15.22
C GLU A 554 -4.14 -41.34 -13.70
N PRO A 555 -5.11 -40.98 -12.82
CA PRO A 555 -4.92 -41.11 -11.38
C PRO A 555 -4.53 -42.53 -10.95
N GLN A 556 -5.22 -43.55 -11.48
CA GLN A 556 -4.90 -44.94 -11.16
C GLN A 556 -3.48 -45.30 -11.62
N ARG A 557 -3.06 -44.88 -12.82
CA ARG A 557 -1.68 -45.09 -13.30
C ARG A 557 -0.63 -44.44 -12.40
N ILE A 558 -0.92 -43.25 -11.87
CA ILE A 558 -0.06 -42.56 -10.90
C ILE A 558 0.08 -43.42 -9.63
N TYR A 559 -1.03 -43.93 -9.09
CA TYR A 559 -1.03 -44.74 -7.87
C TYR A 559 -0.36 -46.10 -8.07
N ASP A 560 -0.60 -46.76 -9.20
CA ASP A 560 0.00 -48.05 -9.56
C ASP A 560 1.53 -47.95 -9.68
N ALA A 561 2.04 -46.81 -10.13
CA ALA A 561 3.47 -46.50 -10.13
C ALA A 561 4.04 -46.19 -8.72
N GLY A 562 3.20 -46.21 -7.68
CA GLY A 562 3.57 -45.86 -6.32
C GLY A 562 3.77 -44.36 -6.10
N LEU A 563 3.18 -43.51 -6.94
CA LEU A 563 3.20 -42.05 -6.79
C LEU A 563 1.89 -41.57 -6.14
N ARG A 564 1.93 -40.37 -5.59
CA ARG A 564 0.75 -39.62 -5.12
C ARG A 564 0.38 -38.53 -6.12
N LEU A 565 -0.86 -38.05 -6.08
CA LEU A 565 -1.38 -36.98 -6.93
C LEU A 565 -1.73 -35.75 -6.07
N TYR A 566 -1.35 -34.54 -6.50
CA TYR A 566 -1.96 -33.30 -6.02
C TYR A 566 -2.61 -32.54 -7.19
N PRO A 567 -3.91 -32.21 -7.10
CA PRO A 567 -4.63 -31.52 -8.16
C PRO A 567 -4.25 -30.05 -8.31
N ILE A 568 -4.06 -29.59 -9.54
CA ILE A 568 -3.82 -28.19 -9.89
C ILE A 568 -5.00 -27.68 -10.72
N PHE A 569 -5.45 -26.46 -10.46
CA PHE A 569 -6.45 -25.76 -11.27
C PHE A 569 -5.90 -24.42 -11.73
N GLN A 570 -5.86 -24.20 -13.05
CA GLN A 570 -5.34 -22.96 -13.63
C GLN A 570 -6.05 -22.62 -14.94
N TYR A 571 -6.94 -21.63 -14.90
CA TYR A 571 -7.51 -20.99 -16.08
C TYR A 571 -7.05 -19.54 -16.14
N ASN A 572 -6.35 -19.16 -17.21
CA ASN A 572 -5.87 -17.78 -17.47
C ASN A 572 -5.24 -17.08 -16.26
N GLY A 573 -4.49 -17.82 -15.43
CA GLY A 573 -3.94 -17.35 -14.16
C GLY A 573 -2.82 -16.32 -14.28
N THR A 574 -2.51 -15.85 -15.49
CA THR A 574 -1.36 -14.98 -15.79
C THR A 574 -1.72 -13.50 -15.93
N GLN A 575 -2.99 -13.11 -15.71
CA GLN A 575 -3.47 -11.74 -15.88
C GLN A 575 -4.51 -11.35 -14.82
N LEU A 576 -4.36 -10.15 -14.24
CA LEU A 576 -5.21 -9.60 -13.18
C LEU A 576 -6.72 -9.68 -13.49
N ALA A 577 -7.13 -9.38 -14.72
CA ALA A 577 -8.54 -9.36 -15.14
C ALA A 577 -9.24 -10.73 -15.04
N ASN A 578 -8.49 -11.81 -14.82
CA ASN A 578 -9.04 -13.15 -14.60
C ASN A 578 -9.32 -13.50 -13.14
N PHE A 579 -8.96 -12.60 -12.22
CA PHE A 579 -9.21 -12.74 -10.80
C PHE A 579 -10.38 -11.85 -10.39
N THR A 580 -11.58 -12.45 -10.41
CA THR A 580 -12.82 -11.86 -9.90
C THR A 580 -13.56 -12.90 -9.05
N TYR A 581 -14.44 -12.44 -8.17
CA TYR A 581 -15.28 -13.32 -7.35
C TYR A 581 -16.05 -14.34 -8.20
N ASP A 582 -16.80 -13.89 -9.21
CA ASP A 582 -17.62 -14.76 -10.07
C ASP A 582 -16.78 -15.82 -10.79
N LYS A 583 -15.62 -15.43 -11.33
CA LYS A 583 -14.70 -16.38 -11.95
C LYS A 583 -14.19 -17.40 -10.94
N GLY A 584 -13.84 -16.97 -9.73
CA GLY A 584 -13.42 -17.87 -8.66
C GLY A 584 -14.51 -18.86 -8.27
N TYR A 585 -15.74 -18.40 -8.13
CA TYR A 585 -16.91 -19.22 -7.81
C TYR A 585 -17.18 -20.30 -8.87
N ASP A 586 -17.22 -19.92 -10.15
CA ASP A 586 -17.41 -20.87 -11.24
C ASP A 586 -16.26 -21.89 -11.32
N GLN A 587 -15.02 -21.41 -11.14
CA GLN A 587 -13.83 -22.26 -11.17
C GLN A 587 -13.74 -23.21 -9.98
N GLY A 588 -14.17 -22.80 -8.78
CA GLY A 588 -14.31 -23.67 -7.62
C GLY A 588 -15.27 -24.83 -7.90
N LYS A 589 -16.44 -24.54 -8.50
CA LYS A 589 -17.42 -25.57 -8.90
C LYS A 589 -16.88 -26.49 -9.98
N LYS A 590 -16.16 -25.94 -10.96
CA LYS A 590 -15.53 -26.71 -12.05
C LYS A 590 -14.46 -27.66 -11.51
N ALA A 591 -13.59 -27.15 -10.63
CA ALA A 591 -12.55 -27.92 -9.98
C ALA A 591 -13.13 -29.08 -9.16
N HIS A 592 -14.21 -28.83 -8.41
CA HIS A 592 -14.96 -29.87 -7.71
C HIS A 592 -15.45 -30.95 -8.68
N ALA A 593 -16.19 -30.56 -9.73
CA ALA A 593 -16.77 -31.50 -10.68
C ALA A 593 -15.70 -32.37 -11.35
N LYS A 594 -14.57 -31.77 -11.75
CA LYS A 594 -13.44 -32.48 -12.35
C LYS A 594 -12.75 -33.41 -11.37
N SER A 595 -12.62 -33.00 -10.11
CA SER A 595 -12.06 -33.87 -9.07
C SER A 595 -12.94 -35.09 -8.82
N VAL A 596 -14.27 -34.94 -8.81
CA VAL A 596 -15.22 -36.06 -8.72
C VAL A 596 -15.13 -36.96 -9.96
N GLU A 597 -15.08 -36.37 -11.17
CA GLU A 597 -14.95 -37.10 -12.43
C GLU A 597 -13.70 -38.00 -12.48
N HIS A 598 -12.58 -37.52 -11.93
CA HIS A 598 -11.33 -38.28 -11.84
C HIS A 598 -11.26 -39.20 -10.60
N GLY A 599 -12.33 -39.28 -9.81
CA GLY A 599 -12.42 -40.13 -8.61
C GLY A 599 -11.44 -39.71 -7.50
N ILE A 600 -11.18 -38.41 -7.39
CA ILE A 600 -10.34 -37.85 -6.34
C ILE A 600 -11.13 -37.82 -5.04
N GLY A 601 -10.57 -38.44 -3.99
CA GLY A 601 -11.23 -38.59 -2.69
C GLY A 601 -11.51 -37.27 -1.97
N ALA A 602 -12.57 -37.27 -1.15
CA ALA A 602 -12.93 -36.12 -0.33
C ALA A 602 -11.80 -35.73 0.65
N GLY A 603 -11.68 -34.43 0.95
CA GLY A 603 -10.61 -33.86 1.77
C GLY A 603 -9.29 -33.63 1.04
N ALA A 604 -9.21 -33.92 -0.27
CA ALA A 604 -8.07 -33.53 -1.08
C ALA A 604 -8.02 -31.99 -1.25
N CYS A 605 -6.81 -31.45 -1.30
CA CYS A 605 -6.56 -30.03 -1.55
C CYS A 605 -6.35 -29.76 -3.05
N ILE A 606 -7.03 -28.78 -3.61
CA ILE A 606 -6.87 -28.36 -5.01
C ILE A 606 -6.13 -27.02 -5.06
N TYR A 607 -5.01 -26.95 -5.77
CA TYR A 607 -4.21 -25.71 -5.86
C TYR A 607 -4.68 -24.81 -7.00
N PHE A 608 -5.21 -23.64 -6.68
CA PHE A 608 -5.60 -22.63 -7.66
C PHE A 608 -4.45 -21.64 -7.91
N ALA A 609 -4.12 -21.42 -9.19
CA ALA A 609 -2.89 -20.72 -9.57
C ALA A 609 -3.07 -19.22 -9.84
N VAL A 610 -2.23 -18.42 -9.18
CA VAL A 610 -1.89 -17.03 -9.48
C VAL A 610 -0.50 -17.01 -10.07
N ASP A 611 -0.42 -17.04 -11.39
CA ASP A 611 0.80 -17.31 -12.16
C ASP A 611 1.33 -16.05 -12.86
N TYR A 612 1.50 -14.98 -12.08
CA TYR A 612 2.14 -13.74 -12.51
C TYR A 612 2.69 -12.97 -11.30
N ASP A 613 3.47 -11.92 -11.55
CA ASP A 613 4.00 -11.05 -10.50
C ASP A 613 2.92 -10.12 -9.93
N ALA A 614 2.04 -10.67 -9.09
CA ALA A 614 0.97 -9.91 -8.43
C ALA A 614 1.53 -8.97 -7.35
N MET A 615 1.21 -7.68 -7.45
CA MET A 615 1.53 -6.67 -6.44
C MET A 615 0.58 -6.77 -5.25
N ASP A 616 0.98 -6.25 -4.09
CA ASP A 616 0.17 -6.31 -2.86
C ASP A 616 -1.22 -5.69 -3.02
N SER A 617 -1.31 -4.56 -3.74
CA SER A 617 -2.59 -3.91 -4.06
C SER A 617 -3.51 -4.77 -4.94
N GLU A 618 -2.93 -5.55 -5.86
CA GLU A 618 -3.67 -6.46 -6.74
C GLU A 618 -4.15 -7.70 -5.97
N ILE A 619 -3.38 -8.13 -4.96
CA ILE A 619 -3.79 -9.20 -4.06
C ILE A 619 -5.07 -8.79 -3.34
N GLU A 620 -5.09 -7.59 -2.78
CA GLU A 620 -6.24 -7.04 -2.07
C GLU A 620 -7.45 -6.83 -3.01
N SER A 621 -7.24 -6.18 -4.15
CA SER A 621 -8.36 -5.77 -5.02
C SER A 621 -8.98 -6.90 -5.84
N ASN A 622 -8.23 -7.97 -6.15
CA ASN A 622 -8.64 -8.98 -7.13
C ASN A 622 -8.39 -10.43 -6.68
N ILE A 623 -7.20 -10.74 -6.17
CA ILE A 623 -6.84 -12.12 -5.83
C ILE A 623 -7.67 -12.63 -4.64
N LEU A 624 -7.75 -11.86 -3.54
CA LEU A 624 -8.58 -12.24 -2.39
C LEU A 624 -10.06 -12.40 -2.76
N PRO A 625 -10.71 -11.47 -3.49
CA PRO A 625 -12.05 -11.68 -4.02
C PRO A 625 -12.22 -12.95 -4.85
N TYR A 626 -11.26 -13.28 -5.72
CA TYR A 626 -11.28 -14.53 -6.47
C TYR A 626 -11.26 -15.77 -5.57
N PHE A 627 -10.37 -15.82 -4.57
CA PHE A 627 -10.30 -16.96 -3.64
C PHE A 627 -11.54 -17.07 -2.73
N ASN A 628 -12.16 -15.94 -2.36
CA ASN A 628 -13.47 -15.96 -1.69
C ASN A 628 -14.55 -16.59 -2.58
N GLY A 629 -14.51 -16.34 -3.89
CA GLY A 629 -15.34 -17.02 -4.88
C GLY A 629 -15.06 -18.53 -4.90
N VAL A 630 -13.78 -18.93 -5.01
CA VAL A 630 -13.37 -20.35 -5.00
C VAL A 630 -13.93 -21.08 -3.77
N ALA A 631 -13.74 -20.50 -2.58
CA ALA A 631 -14.26 -21.05 -1.33
C ALA A 631 -15.79 -21.20 -1.36
N ALA A 632 -16.51 -20.18 -1.84
CA ALA A 632 -17.97 -20.23 -1.97
C ALA A 632 -18.45 -21.31 -2.96
N GLY A 633 -17.77 -21.46 -4.10
CA GLY A 633 -18.10 -22.48 -5.10
C GLY A 633 -17.89 -23.91 -4.60
N LEU A 634 -16.82 -24.14 -3.83
CA LEU A 634 -16.58 -25.42 -3.15
C LEU A 634 -17.60 -25.68 -2.04
N ALA A 635 -17.97 -24.65 -1.28
CA ALA A 635 -18.94 -24.73 -0.19
C ALA A 635 -20.36 -25.09 -0.67
N GLU A 636 -20.79 -24.53 -1.80
CA GLU A 636 -22.09 -24.88 -2.39
C GLU A 636 -22.18 -26.37 -2.72
N LEU A 637 -21.06 -26.98 -3.11
CA LEU A 637 -20.96 -28.41 -3.41
C LEU A 637 -20.55 -29.24 -2.18
N GLY A 638 -20.82 -28.72 -0.98
CA GLY A 638 -20.70 -29.43 0.28
C GLY A 638 -19.29 -29.52 0.86
N ASN A 639 -18.36 -28.64 0.45
CA ASN A 639 -16.97 -28.61 0.94
C ASN A 639 -16.26 -29.98 0.88
N ARG A 640 -16.50 -30.72 -0.22
CA ARG A 640 -15.86 -32.02 -0.44
C ARG A 640 -14.34 -31.92 -0.55
N TYR A 641 -13.83 -30.79 -1.03
CA TYR A 641 -12.40 -30.54 -1.25
C TYR A 641 -11.99 -29.24 -0.58
N ASP A 642 -10.75 -29.19 -0.10
CA ASP A 642 -10.11 -27.95 0.32
C ASP A 642 -9.49 -27.25 -0.88
N PHE A 643 -9.24 -25.95 -0.75
CA PHE A 643 -8.41 -25.24 -1.73
C PHE A 643 -7.07 -24.85 -1.12
N GLY A 644 -6.05 -24.88 -1.98
CA GLY A 644 -4.74 -24.31 -1.78
C GLY A 644 -4.49 -23.24 -2.83
N VAL A 645 -3.36 -22.55 -2.69
CA VAL A 645 -2.94 -21.47 -3.59
C VAL A 645 -1.59 -21.80 -4.19
N TYR A 646 -1.46 -21.64 -5.51
CA TYR A 646 -0.17 -21.53 -6.17
C TYR A 646 0.14 -20.06 -6.47
N GLY A 647 1.35 -19.60 -6.16
CA GLY A 647 1.80 -18.25 -6.48
C GLY A 647 3.04 -17.82 -5.70
N SER A 648 3.38 -16.53 -5.78
CA SER A 648 4.52 -15.97 -5.05
C SER A 648 4.33 -16.09 -3.54
N ARG A 649 5.42 -15.97 -2.76
CA ARG A 649 5.36 -16.06 -1.29
C ARG A 649 4.33 -15.11 -0.69
N ASN A 650 4.26 -13.86 -1.14
CA ASN A 650 3.26 -12.88 -0.65
C ASN A 650 1.83 -13.33 -0.98
N VAL A 651 1.56 -13.76 -2.22
CA VAL A 651 0.24 -14.29 -2.60
C VAL A 651 -0.15 -15.46 -1.70
N CYS A 652 0.76 -16.42 -1.52
CA CYS A 652 0.55 -17.57 -0.67
C CYS A 652 0.24 -17.19 0.79
N ILE A 653 1.02 -16.26 1.37
CA ILE A 653 0.82 -15.76 2.73
C ILE A 653 -0.56 -15.10 2.85
N ARG A 654 -0.84 -14.08 2.03
CA ARG A 654 -2.08 -13.29 2.09
C ARG A 654 -3.32 -14.17 1.87
N VAL A 655 -3.33 -15.02 0.85
CA VAL A 655 -4.48 -15.90 0.57
C VAL A 655 -4.66 -16.97 1.66
N SER A 656 -3.58 -17.44 2.29
CA SER A 656 -3.70 -18.36 3.43
C SER A 656 -4.29 -17.69 4.67
N HIS A 657 -3.84 -16.48 4.98
CA HIS A 657 -4.28 -15.75 6.18
C HIS A 657 -5.68 -15.13 6.05
N GLU A 658 -5.98 -14.52 4.89
CA GLU A 658 -7.21 -13.76 4.66
C GLU A 658 -8.24 -14.54 3.83
N GLY A 659 -7.79 -15.35 2.88
CA GLY A 659 -8.67 -16.15 2.03
C GLY A 659 -9.02 -17.52 2.63
N GLY A 660 -8.17 -18.07 3.50
CA GLY A 660 -8.36 -19.37 4.14
C GLY A 660 -7.79 -20.56 3.38
N ALA A 661 -6.82 -20.36 2.47
CA ALA A 661 -6.16 -21.47 1.78
C ALA A 661 -5.50 -22.43 2.77
N ARG A 662 -5.81 -23.74 2.62
CA ARG A 662 -5.29 -24.79 3.50
C ARG A 662 -3.79 -24.96 3.35
N TRP A 663 -3.29 -24.96 2.11
CA TRP A 663 -1.89 -25.18 1.78
C TRP A 663 -1.39 -24.22 0.71
N SER A 664 -0.09 -23.91 0.77
CA SER A 664 0.60 -23.08 -0.22
C SER A 664 1.50 -23.91 -1.13
N PHE A 665 1.43 -23.66 -2.44
CA PHE A 665 2.35 -24.14 -3.47
C PHE A 665 3.13 -22.94 -4.01
N VAL A 666 4.35 -22.75 -3.53
CA VAL A 666 5.13 -21.55 -3.82
C VAL A 666 5.73 -21.61 -5.23
N SER A 667 5.54 -20.56 -6.02
CA SER A 667 6.19 -20.33 -7.31
C SER A 667 7.66 -19.90 -7.11
N GLY A 668 8.47 -20.78 -6.53
CA GLY A 668 9.83 -20.47 -6.07
C GLY A 668 10.81 -20.12 -7.19
N MET A 669 10.65 -20.71 -8.38
CA MET A 669 11.52 -20.46 -9.53
C MET A 669 11.35 -19.04 -10.08
N SER A 670 10.22 -18.40 -9.82
CA SER A 670 9.93 -17.00 -10.17
C SER A 670 10.56 -16.05 -9.15
N TRP A 671 11.86 -16.22 -8.87
CA TRP A 671 12.58 -15.44 -7.84
C TRP A 671 12.68 -13.94 -8.14
N GLY A 672 12.42 -13.54 -9.39
CA GLY A 672 12.31 -12.14 -9.78
C GLY A 672 10.96 -11.48 -9.48
N PHE A 673 9.93 -12.26 -9.13
CA PHE A 673 8.62 -11.71 -8.76
C PHE A 673 8.74 -10.91 -7.46
N SER A 674 8.11 -9.74 -7.44
CA SER A 674 8.06 -8.83 -6.31
C SER A 674 7.49 -9.51 -5.07
N GLY A 675 6.48 -10.37 -5.20
CA GLY A 675 5.94 -11.16 -4.09
C GLY A 675 6.86 -12.27 -3.55
N ASN A 676 8.03 -12.50 -4.18
CA ASN A 676 9.07 -13.40 -3.69
C ASN A 676 10.27 -12.65 -3.07
N LEU A 677 10.32 -11.32 -3.23
CA LEU A 677 11.40 -10.47 -2.72
C LEU A 677 10.92 -9.76 -1.45
N GLY A 678 11.46 -10.15 -0.29
CA GLY A 678 11.06 -9.55 0.99
C GLY A 678 10.10 -10.38 1.84
N TYR A 679 9.74 -11.58 1.40
CA TYR A 679 8.76 -12.43 2.07
C TYR A 679 9.39 -13.78 2.48
N PRO A 680 9.13 -14.29 3.70
CA PRO A 680 9.57 -15.62 4.13
C PRO A 680 8.76 -16.73 3.43
N LEU A 681 9.18 -17.99 3.60
CA LEU A 681 8.35 -19.12 3.19
C LEU A 681 7.02 -19.12 3.98
N PRO A 682 5.85 -19.32 3.32
CA PRO A 682 4.56 -19.35 4.01
C PRO A 682 4.49 -20.46 5.07
N ALA A 683 3.88 -20.21 6.23
CA ALA A 683 3.81 -21.21 7.31
C ALA A 683 3.18 -22.56 6.88
N ASN A 684 2.22 -22.51 5.94
CA ASN A 684 1.53 -23.67 5.38
C ASN A 684 2.07 -24.13 4.01
N TRP A 685 3.32 -23.78 3.64
CA TRP A 685 3.89 -24.25 2.38
C TRP A 685 3.98 -25.78 2.34
N SER A 686 3.47 -26.39 1.27
CA SER A 686 3.52 -27.84 1.04
C SER A 686 4.43 -28.18 -0.12
N PHE A 687 4.43 -27.32 -1.14
CA PHE A 687 5.25 -27.46 -2.33
C PHE A 687 6.00 -26.14 -2.57
N ASN A 688 7.25 -26.23 -3.00
CA ASN A 688 7.99 -25.09 -3.54
C ASN A 688 8.60 -25.50 -4.89
N GLN A 689 8.14 -24.87 -5.96
CA GLN A 689 8.61 -25.11 -7.31
C GLN A 689 9.94 -24.42 -7.53
N ILE A 690 11.03 -25.16 -7.72
CA ILE A 690 12.39 -24.58 -7.67
C ILE A 690 13.12 -24.55 -9.01
N ARG A 691 12.75 -25.40 -9.98
CA ARG A 691 13.45 -25.52 -11.26
C ARG A 691 12.58 -26.23 -12.30
N GLU A 692 12.55 -25.72 -13.53
CA GLU A 692 12.03 -26.44 -14.70
C GLU A 692 13.19 -27.15 -15.41
N TYR A 693 12.95 -28.37 -15.90
CA TYR A 693 13.91 -29.07 -16.77
C TYR A 693 13.24 -30.13 -17.65
N GLU A 694 13.93 -30.51 -18.73
CA GLU A 694 13.54 -31.67 -19.55
C GLU A 694 13.98 -32.96 -18.84
N PHE A 695 13.03 -33.67 -18.23
CA PHE A 695 13.32 -34.94 -17.55
C PHE A 695 13.72 -36.04 -18.53
N GLN A 696 13.07 -36.06 -19.70
CA GLN A 696 13.38 -36.82 -20.90
C GLN A 696 12.97 -35.98 -22.12
N PRO A 697 13.43 -36.27 -23.35
CA PRO A 697 13.04 -35.49 -24.52
C PRO A 697 11.51 -35.38 -24.68
N GLY A 698 10.98 -34.16 -24.56
CA GLY A 698 9.55 -33.87 -24.66
C GLY A 698 8.78 -34.08 -23.35
N TRP A 699 9.48 -34.34 -22.25
CA TRP A 699 8.92 -34.52 -20.91
C TRP A 699 9.43 -33.40 -20.00
N GLY A 700 9.06 -32.15 -20.34
CA GLY A 700 9.18 -31.01 -19.43
C GLY A 700 8.56 -31.33 -18.07
N LEU A 701 9.31 -31.00 -17.02
CA LEU A 701 8.97 -31.32 -15.64
C LEU A 701 9.44 -30.20 -14.72
N ASP A 702 8.55 -29.78 -13.83
CA ASP A 702 8.88 -28.86 -12.76
C ASP A 702 9.29 -29.64 -11.52
N HIS A 703 10.42 -29.26 -10.94
CA HIS A 703 10.99 -29.87 -9.75
C HIS A 703 10.45 -29.18 -8.51
N ASN A 704 9.68 -29.92 -7.70
CA ASN A 704 8.96 -29.36 -6.55
C ASN A 704 9.44 -30.00 -5.25
N VAL A 705 9.93 -29.16 -4.35
CA VAL A 705 10.25 -29.60 -2.98
C VAL A 705 8.94 -29.86 -2.26
N TRP A 706 8.75 -31.08 -1.79
CA TRP A 706 7.56 -31.48 -1.03
C TRP A 706 7.89 -31.53 0.45
N ARG A 707 7.19 -30.72 1.26
CA ARG A 707 7.45 -30.57 2.69
C ARG A 707 6.94 -31.75 3.50
N SER A 708 7.79 -32.31 4.36
CA SER A 708 7.35 -33.20 5.42
C SER A 708 6.30 -32.52 6.31
N GLY A 709 5.16 -33.18 6.55
CA GLY A 709 4.03 -32.60 7.28
C GLY A 709 3.23 -31.54 6.51
N GLY A 710 3.51 -31.32 5.22
CA GLY A 710 2.64 -30.59 4.30
C GLY A 710 1.50 -31.47 3.75
N ASP A 711 0.88 -31.03 2.65
CA ASP A 711 -0.17 -31.78 1.95
C ASP A 711 0.28 -33.22 1.63
N PRO A 712 -0.40 -34.25 2.16
CA PRO A 712 -0.04 -35.64 1.86
C PRO A 712 -0.34 -36.04 0.40
N GLY A 713 -1.11 -35.24 -0.34
CA GLY A 713 -1.65 -35.61 -1.64
C GLY A 713 -2.59 -36.81 -1.56
N VAL A 714 -3.04 -37.25 -2.73
CA VAL A 714 -4.01 -38.33 -2.91
C VAL A 714 -3.28 -39.61 -3.32
N SER A 715 -3.67 -40.75 -2.75
CA SER A 715 -2.98 -42.03 -2.96
C SER A 715 -3.88 -43.17 -3.44
N ALA A 716 -5.18 -42.92 -3.67
CA ALA A 716 -6.13 -43.88 -4.20
C ALA A 716 -7.32 -43.15 -4.83
N VAL A 717 -7.98 -43.82 -5.77
CA VAL A 717 -9.28 -43.39 -6.32
C VAL A 717 -10.38 -43.73 -5.29
N SER A 718 -11.35 -42.84 -5.09
CA SER A 718 -12.47 -43.01 -4.17
C SER A 718 -13.73 -43.58 -4.80
#